data_AF-A0A0S8HFD3-F1
#
_entry.id   AF-A0A0S8HFD3-F1
#
_cell.length_a   1.000
_cell.length_b   1.000
_cell.length_c   1.000
_cell.angle_alpha   90.00
_cell.angle_beta   90.00
_cell.angle_gamma   90.00
#
_symmetry.space_group_name_H-M   'P 1'
#
loop_
_entity.id
_entity.type
_entity.pdbx_description
1 polymer ?
#
loop_
_entity_poly.entity_id
_entity_poly.type
_entity_poly.pdbx_seq_one_letter_code
_entity_poly.pdbx_strand_id
1 'polypeptide(L)'
;MRQATIILALQFLIFFNLYPQAEPDYREMFLEAESNFLFEEYNEARPLYLRLITALPDNDNYNYKIGVCYLNDPYEKEKAIDYLEKAIQNINPEYKDNNFKETGAPLDALFYLGNAYRINDQIDKAIETYQKFKEQADPDVYDHELVDEQITACQNALDLKNRPIDLNMRNLGDRINTRFSDVNPVVSGDETKMVYIQKQQFYDAVFFSEIIDGQWSYPRLIIPELGVDEDAYPTGLSYDGSELLIYRSDNFIGDIYSSRLVDGFWTKLTKLNDNINTKYWESHACFSRTGDTLYFTSNRKGTYGGLDIYISVKDNLGEWGRPVNLGPTINSKYNEETPFITQDGKTLYFSSYGHYNMGGYDVFYSTLMEDNTWSTPINAGVPINTTDDDIFFQPIQSGIYGYFPRFFDEGFGRSDIYKIEIFTTSHPRKFRIRGLVSLPAETFLTKPITVKLIQRSSRDTVAVTQADLQTGEFYMDAPSGQYDLLIQGDEIQTTSSSLIILYDHMNREIDLTKEILVTLTAKLKEIPSPQILDKISTSDTLIMVSSDEPVDIRLNLERDADLFINIYNDTIFVGTDTFRIERRRFTYSFIPLPGKNILKLKLVDKDGNLSFKDVIVVYTPPPTAPVVQPVKADTVTQPLTGVPDEELEQFLKEYIEIADEDLKTFLEELDLKKEGITSEKELIEYMKKKSEILGFSSQDVYDLILQHIQYKYIQSYIDQLTYLSEDENMKTFLQQLNPAAENITSLQDLYEFMINNAGENTFQTGDVNELFSILSQRAELLELINQLSDISSGNLKNVFEELDPDREKLLNSVDLIIWLLENSEEYEYTETEVMTLLVNYLEEEDLQEIMKVLIATSSGTLEDFLISLNLRTSNISNIGDLYEYLLYQSKFNDFTESDVINLFLNLLNVIDNQELIKKVEPPPPPAEKERKGSGLVYWLIGAGLLIIFLIILWRRKKDKDQEENLSSAE
;
A
#
# COMPACT_ATOMS: atom_id res chain seq x y z
N MET A 1 75.81 45.48 34.18
CA MET A 1 75.51 44.14 33.62
C MET A 1 74.55 43.29 34.48
N ARG A 2 73.62 43.90 35.24
CA ARG A 2 72.47 43.18 35.86
C ARG A 2 71.10 43.75 35.49
N GLN A 3 71.05 44.90 34.79
CA GLN A 3 69.80 45.51 34.31
C GLN A 3 69.51 45.23 32.82
N ALA A 4 70.49 44.80 32.03
CA ALA A 4 70.27 44.42 30.62
C ALA A 4 69.73 42.98 30.46
N THR A 5 69.95 42.10 31.44
CA THR A 5 69.42 40.72 31.42
C THR A 5 67.95 40.65 31.84
N ILE A 6 67.47 41.63 32.62
CA ILE A 6 66.07 41.68 33.08
C ILE A 6 65.16 42.24 31.99
N ILE A 7 65.64 43.18 31.16
CA ILE A 7 64.84 43.75 30.06
C ILE A 7 64.72 42.78 28.88
N LEU A 8 65.75 41.97 28.59
CA LEU A 8 65.65 40.91 27.57
C LEU A 8 64.76 39.74 28.01
N ALA A 9 64.73 39.43 29.32
CA ALA A 9 63.82 38.42 29.89
C ALA A 9 62.36 38.90 29.93
N LEU A 10 62.11 40.21 30.14
CA LEU A 10 60.75 40.76 30.07
C LEU A 10 60.22 40.92 28.63
N GLN A 11 61.08 41.10 27.62
CA GLN A 11 60.63 41.13 26.22
C GLN A 11 60.33 39.75 25.63
N PHE A 12 60.90 38.67 26.19
CA PHE A 12 60.53 37.30 25.81
C PHE A 12 59.23 36.80 26.47
N LEU A 13 58.77 37.48 27.54
CA LEU A 13 57.50 37.19 28.23
C LEU A 13 56.29 37.96 27.67
N ILE A 14 56.49 38.86 26.69
CA ILE A 14 55.41 39.67 26.09
C ILE A 14 55.05 39.22 24.65
N PHE A 15 55.73 38.21 24.10
CA PHE A 15 55.40 37.60 22.80
C PHE A 15 54.74 36.21 22.87
N PHE A 16 54.34 35.77 24.06
CA PHE A 16 53.39 34.66 24.24
C PHE A 16 52.03 35.19 24.73
N ASN A 17 51.48 36.17 24.02
CA ASN A 17 50.02 36.17 23.82
C ASN A 17 49.74 35.28 22.61
N LEU A 18 50.02 33.98 22.75
CA LEU A 18 49.13 33.01 22.15
C LEU A 18 47.78 33.32 22.80
N TYR A 19 46.77 33.68 22.01
CA TYR A 19 45.40 33.51 22.46
C TYR A 19 45.34 32.12 23.10
N PRO A 20 44.98 31.98 24.39
CA PRO A 20 44.43 30.71 24.80
C PRO A 20 43.24 30.51 23.86
N GLN A 21 43.31 29.53 22.97
CA GLN A 21 42.07 28.83 22.63
C GLN A 21 41.53 28.44 24.00
N ALA A 22 40.49 29.12 24.46
CA ALA A 22 39.81 28.72 25.68
C ALA A 22 39.52 27.24 25.50
N GLU A 23 40.00 26.39 26.43
CA GLU A 23 39.49 25.02 26.47
C GLU A 23 37.97 25.12 26.46
N PRO A 24 37.26 24.36 25.59
CA PRO A 24 35.81 24.36 25.62
C PRO A 24 35.38 24.01 27.06
N ASP A 25 34.55 24.85 27.68
CA ASP A 25 33.92 24.45 28.93
C ASP A 25 32.94 23.32 28.57
N TYR A 26 33.37 22.07 28.78
CA TYR A 26 32.57 20.88 28.49
C TYR A 26 31.24 20.91 29.24
N ARG A 27 31.15 21.62 30.36
CA ARG A 27 29.90 21.80 31.08
C ARG A 27 28.93 22.72 30.34
N GLU A 28 29.42 23.82 29.77
CA GLU A 28 28.58 24.70 28.94
C GLU A 28 28.12 23.96 27.68
N MET A 29 29.02 23.24 27.01
CA MET A 29 28.67 22.43 25.83
C MET A 29 27.65 21.32 26.15
N PHE A 30 27.74 20.69 27.32
CA PHE A 30 26.74 19.74 27.80
C PHE A 30 25.38 20.40 28.03
N LEU A 31 25.34 21.56 28.69
CA LEU A 31 24.07 22.27 28.91
C LEU A 31 23.42 22.71 27.59
N GLU A 32 24.23 23.13 26.61
CA GLU A 32 23.76 23.41 25.26
C GLU A 32 23.23 22.14 24.57
N ALA A 33 23.95 21.02 24.66
CA ALA A 33 23.51 19.75 24.09
C ALA A 33 22.20 19.23 24.70
N GLU A 34 22.07 19.29 26.03
CA GLU A 34 20.84 18.90 26.74
C GLU A 34 19.67 19.83 26.42
N SER A 35 19.93 21.14 26.23
CA SER A 35 18.89 22.09 25.81
C SER A 35 18.35 21.73 24.43
N ASN A 36 19.22 21.53 23.43
CA ASN A 36 18.80 21.13 22.09
C ASN A 36 18.07 19.77 22.14
N PHE A 37 18.59 18.80 22.89
CA PHE A 37 17.98 17.49 23.04
C PHE A 37 16.58 17.55 23.66
N LEU A 38 16.37 18.41 24.68
CA LEU A 38 15.07 18.63 25.33
C LEU A 38 14.03 19.23 24.38
N PHE A 39 14.46 20.07 23.44
CA PHE A 39 13.61 20.63 22.39
C PHE A 39 13.56 19.76 21.13
N GLU A 40 14.07 18.52 21.19
CA GLU A 40 14.09 17.55 20.08
C GLU A 40 14.87 18.05 18.85
N GLU A 41 15.74 19.05 19.04
CA GLU A 41 16.70 19.57 18.06
C GLU A 41 17.92 18.62 18.00
N TYR A 42 17.66 17.37 17.62
CA TYR A 42 18.65 16.29 17.65
C TYR A 42 19.84 16.54 16.71
N ASN A 43 19.61 17.26 15.61
CA ASN A 43 20.66 17.62 14.64
C ASN A 43 21.67 18.61 15.22
N GLU A 44 21.22 19.47 16.11
CA GLU A 44 21.99 20.49 16.83
C GLU A 44 22.66 19.88 18.06
N ALA A 45 21.97 18.98 18.77
CA ALA A 45 22.48 18.29 19.96
C ALA A 45 23.61 17.30 19.64
N ARG A 46 23.44 16.49 18.58
CA ARG A 46 24.37 15.42 18.18
C ARG A 46 25.83 15.85 18.02
N PRO A 47 26.20 16.91 17.27
CA PRO A 47 27.59 17.31 17.13
C PRO A 47 28.23 17.74 18.46
N LEU A 48 27.44 18.25 19.41
CA LEU A 48 27.91 18.61 20.75
C LEU A 48 28.21 17.35 21.57
N TYR A 49 27.29 16.36 21.59
CA TYR A 49 27.55 15.08 22.24
C TYR A 49 28.73 14.31 21.62
N LEU A 50 28.87 14.32 20.29
CA LEU A 50 30.03 13.71 19.60
C LEU A 50 31.36 14.33 20.03
N ARG A 51 31.39 15.64 20.32
CA ARG A 51 32.57 16.31 20.91
C ARG A 51 32.77 15.91 22.37
N LEU A 52 31.70 15.82 23.15
CA LEU A 52 31.76 15.42 24.57
C LEU A 52 32.29 13.99 24.73
N ILE A 53 31.78 13.02 23.97
CA ILE A 53 32.27 11.63 24.00
C ILE A 53 33.72 11.52 23.52
N THR A 54 34.18 12.38 22.61
CA THR A 54 35.59 12.41 22.20
C THR A 54 36.51 12.85 23.35
N ALA A 55 36.06 13.81 24.16
CA ALA A 55 36.79 14.30 25.32
C ALA A 55 36.68 13.38 26.56
N LEU A 56 35.53 12.71 26.71
CA LEU A 56 35.17 11.85 27.82
C LEU A 56 34.68 10.49 27.27
N PRO A 57 35.60 9.63 26.77
CA PRO A 57 35.24 8.43 26.00
C PRO A 57 34.55 7.33 26.79
N ASP A 58 34.70 7.31 28.11
CA ASP A 58 34.10 6.31 29.02
C ASP A 58 32.77 6.82 29.62
N ASN A 59 31.93 7.50 28.80
CA ASN A 59 30.64 8.03 29.23
C ASN A 59 29.49 7.42 28.39
N ASP A 60 28.82 6.43 28.98
CA ASP A 60 27.74 5.69 28.34
C ASP A 60 26.44 6.48 28.24
N ASN A 61 26.23 7.49 29.10
CA ASN A 61 25.13 8.45 28.95
C ASN A 61 25.26 9.26 27.65
N TYR A 62 26.48 9.68 27.27
CA TYR A 62 26.66 10.37 25.99
C TYR A 62 26.46 9.43 24.80
N ASN A 63 26.88 8.17 24.90
CA ASN A 63 26.55 7.17 23.88
C ASN A 63 25.03 7.00 23.74
N TYR A 64 24.29 6.96 24.84
CA TYR A 64 22.82 6.95 24.82
C TYR A 64 22.24 8.17 24.09
N LYS A 65 22.63 9.39 24.48
CA LYS A 65 22.12 10.64 23.86
C LYS A 65 22.47 10.71 22.37
N ILE A 66 23.67 10.28 21.96
CA ILE A 66 24.07 10.21 20.55
C ILE A 66 23.23 9.18 19.79
N GLY A 67 23.00 8.00 20.37
CA GLY A 67 22.17 6.95 19.81
C GLY A 67 20.76 7.43 19.52
N VAL A 68 20.12 8.10 20.49
CA VAL A 68 18.79 8.71 20.31
C VAL A 68 18.81 9.80 19.24
N CYS A 69 19.87 10.62 19.17
CA CYS A 69 19.97 11.61 18.10
C CYS A 69 20.04 10.97 16.71
N TYR A 70 20.76 9.85 16.55
CA TYR A 70 20.81 9.14 15.27
C TYR A 70 19.50 8.45 14.94
N LEU A 71 18.77 7.89 15.92
CA LEU A 71 17.43 7.31 15.69
C LEU A 71 16.44 8.32 15.11
N ASN A 72 16.60 9.60 15.44
CA ASN A 72 15.77 10.69 14.94
C ASN A 72 16.37 11.40 13.71
N ASP A 73 17.48 10.89 13.15
CA ASP A 73 17.99 11.32 11.86
C ASP A 73 17.49 10.36 10.78
N PRO A 74 16.53 10.74 9.92
CA PRO A 74 15.95 9.86 8.92
C PRO A 74 16.94 9.30 7.89
N TYR A 75 18.19 9.77 7.85
CA TYR A 75 19.20 9.32 6.90
C TYR A 75 20.34 8.52 7.50
N GLU A 76 20.46 8.48 8.84
CA GLU A 76 21.59 7.86 9.54
C GLU A 76 21.14 7.02 10.75
N LYS A 77 19.90 6.52 10.74
CA LYS A 77 19.29 5.74 11.82
C LYS A 77 20.09 4.47 12.14
N GLU A 78 20.77 3.89 11.15
CA GLU A 78 21.61 2.69 11.30
C GLU A 78 22.78 2.90 12.26
N LYS A 79 23.31 4.12 12.34
CA LYS A 79 24.44 4.43 13.24
C LYS A 79 24.04 4.40 14.71
N ALA A 80 22.75 4.47 15.03
CA ALA A 80 22.28 4.46 16.41
C ALA A 80 22.70 3.19 17.16
N ILE A 81 22.69 2.04 16.47
CA ILE A 81 23.00 0.72 17.06
C ILE A 81 24.37 0.73 17.75
N ASP A 82 25.41 1.17 17.05
CA ASP A 82 26.79 1.19 17.56
C ASP A 82 26.97 2.03 18.83
N TYR A 83 26.13 3.06 19.01
CA TYR A 83 26.16 3.91 20.19
C TYR A 83 25.28 3.35 21.30
N LEU A 84 24.08 2.86 20.99
CA LEU A 84 23.17 2.29 21.98
C LEU A 84 23.69 0.97 22.57
N GLU A 85 24.36 0.13 21.77
CA GLU A 85 25.04 -1.08 22.26
C GLU A 85 26.16 -0.75 23.27
N LYS A 86 26.85 0.39 23.10
CA LYS A 86 27.84 0.88 24.08
C LYS A 86 27.13 1.43 25.31
N ALA A 87 26.06 2.19 25.13
CA ALA A 87 25.31 2.79 26.22
C ALA A 87 24.81 1.75 27.25
N ILE A 88 24.31 0.61 26.77
CA ILE A 88 23.78 -0.45 27.65
C ILE A 88 24.86 -1.24 28.41
N GLN A 89 26.16 -0.98 28.19
CA GLN A 89 27.23 -1.62 28.96
C GLN A 89 27.27 -1.14 30.41
N ASN A 90 26.73 0.05 30.69
CA ASN A 90 26.65 0.63 32.03
C ASN A 90 25.34 1.40 32.22
N ILE A 91 24.29 0.68 32.60
CA ILE A 91 22.99 1.29 32.97
C ILE A 91 23.05 1.73 34.44
N ASN A 92 22.65 2.96 34.72
CA ASN A 92 22.57 3.51 36.07
C ASN A 92 21.11 3.49 36.59
N PRO A 93 20.76 2.63 37.56
CA PRO A 93 19.41 2.58 38.14
C PRO A 93 19.01 3.85 38.91
N GLU A 94 19.98 4.65 39.35
CA GLU A 94 19.76 5.95 40.00
C GLU A 94 20.03 7.12 39.04
N TYR A 95 19.77 6.91 37.73
CA TYR A 95 20.01 7.89 36.68
C TYR A 95 19.47 9.27 37.04
N LYS A 96 20.29 10.30 36.81
CA LYS A 96 19.88 11.69 37.00
C LYS A 96 20.02 12.44 35.69
N ASP A 97 18.88 12.73 35.09
CA ASP A 97 18.82 13.54 33.89
C ASP A 97 19.40 14.95 34.12
N ASN A 98 19.89 15.57 33.04
CA ASN A 98 20.51 16.90 33.06
C ASN A 98 21.74 17.05 34.01
N ASN A 99 22.40 15.94 34.37
CA ASN A 99 23.58 15.96 35.25
C ASN A 99 24.88 15.73 34.46
N PHE A 100 25.74 16.76 34.38
CA PHE A 100 27.04 16.68 33.69
C PHE A 100 27.97 15.56 34.21
N LYS A 101 27.80 15.13 35.47
CA LYS A 101 28.59 14.05 36.07
C LYS A 101 28.01 12.66 35.86
N GLU A 102 26.85 12.55 35.22
CA GLU A 102 26.26 11.27 34.88
C GLU A 102 27.10 10.58 33.81
N THR A 103 27.47 9.33 34.09
CA THR A 103 28.31 8.52 33.19
C THR A 103 27.63 7.23 32.76
N GLY A 104 26.62 6.76 33.50
CA GLY A 104 25.83 5.60 33.12
C GLY A 104 24.59 6.01 32.33
N ALA A 105 24.19 5.19 31.37
CA ALA A 105 22.99 5.39 30.59
C ALA A 105 21.71 5.14 31.43
N PRO A 106 20.58 5.76 31.07
CA PRO A 106 19.28 5.39 31.65
C PRO A 106 18.84 4.00 31.15
N LEU A 107 17.87 3.39 31.84
CA LEU A 107 17.28 2.11 31.42
C LEU A 107 16.65 2.20 30.02
N ASP A 108 16.12 3.37 29.68
CA ASP A 108 15.56 3.75 28.38
C ASP A 108 16.49 3.41 27.21
N ALA A 109 17.81 3.37 27.42
CA ALA A 109 18.77 2.96 26.40
C ALA A 109 18.48 1.57 25.81
N LEU A 110 17.90 0.64 26.59
CA LEU A 110 17.45 -0.67 26.06
C LEU A 110 16.24 -0.52 25.15
N PHE A 111 15.24 0.28 25.52
CA PHE A 111 14.06 0.51 24.69
C PHE A 111 14.44 1.14 23.35
N TYR A 112 15.28 2.18 23.37
CA TYR A 112 15.79 2.80 22.15
C TYR A 112 16.68 1.85 21.34
N LEU A 113 17.45 0.95 21.97
CA LEU A 113 18.19 -0.08 21.25
C LEU A 113 17.25 -1.08 20.55
N GLY A 114 16.14 -1.44 21.18
CA GLY A 114 15.06 -2.22 20.57
C GLY A 114 14.51 -1.53 19.32
N ASN A 115 14.21 -0.23 19.41
CA ASN A 115 13.77 0.59 18.27
C ASN A 115 14.83 0.58 17.15
N ALA A 116 16.10 0.76 17.50
CA ALA A 116 17.20 0.75 16.54
C ALA A 116 17.32 -0.60 15.82
N TYR A 117 17.21 -1.72 16.53
CA TYR A 117 17.21 -3.03 15.90
C TYR A 117 15.99 -3.24 15.01
N ARG A 118 14.77 -2.83 15.44
CA ARG A 118 13.55 -2.94 14.65
C ARG A 118 13.65 -2.18 13.33
N ILE A 119 14.00 -0.89 13.38
CA ILE A 119 14.12 0.00 12.21
C ILE A 119 15.17 -0.53 11.21
N ASN A 120 16.22 -1.18 11.71
CA ASN A 120 17.29 -1.76 10.89
C ASN A 120 17.06 -3.24 10.52
N ASP A 121 15.82 -3.70 10.61
CA ASP A 121 15.40 -5.06 10.25
C ASP A 121 16.14 -6.20 11.00
N GLN A 122 16.61 -5.93 12.21
CA GLN A 122 17.17 -6.91 13.13
C GLN A 122 16.11 -7.37 14.13
N ILE A 123 15.00 -7.91 13.60
CA ILE A 123 13.76 -8.13 14.35
C ILE A 123 13.92 -9.03 15.57
N ASP A 124 14.63 -10.16 15.44
CA ASP A 124 14.86 -11.07 16.58
C ASP A 124 15.59 -10.38 17.74
N LYS A 125 16.59 -9.54 17.41
CA LYS A 125 17.32 -8.77 18.42
C LYS A 125 16.44 -7.69 19.04
N ALA A 126 15.56 -7.08 18.25
CA ALA A 126 14.61 -6.09 18.76
C ALA A 126 13.71 -6.71 19.83
N ILE A 127 13.09 -7.86 19.52
CA ILE A 127 12.24 -8.61 20.46
C ILE A 127 13.00 -8.98 21.73
N GLU A 128 14.21 -9.56 21.61
CA GLU A 128 15.04 -9.90 22.77
C GLU A 128 15.35 -8.67 23.63
N THR A 129 15.64 -7.53 22.99
CA THR A 129 16.01 -6.30 23.67
C THR A 129 14.81 -5.66 24.39
N TYR A 130 13.62 -5.66 23.77
CA TYR A 130 12.40 -5.19 24.43
C TYR A 130 12.00 -6.06 25.62
N GLN A 131 12.12 -7.39 25.49
CA GLN A 131 11.89 -8.32 26.60
C GLN A 131 12.84 -8.02 27.76
N LYS A 132 14.13 -7.81 27.45
CA LYS A 132 15.13 -7.43 28.44
C LYS A 132 14.86 -6.07 29.10
N PHE A 133 14.31 -5.09 28.37
CA PHE A 133 13.84 -3.82 28.94
C PHE A 133 12.67 -4.07 29.89
N LYS A 134 11.63 -4.79 29.44
CA LYS A 134 10.43 -5.09 30.22
C LYS A 134 10.74 -5.83 31.52
N GLU A 135 11.66 -6.79 31.50
CA GLU A 135 12.11 -7.52 32.69
C GLU A 135 12.77 -6.63 33.76
N GLN A 136 13.37 -5.51 33.36
CA GLN A 136 14.09 -4.59 34.24
C GLN A 136 13.29 -3.33 34.60
N ALA A 137 12.30 -2.98 33.77
CA ALA A 137 11.52 -1.77 33.91
C ALA A 137 10.46 -1.91 35.01
N ASP A 138 10.42 -0.94 35.91
CA ASP A 138 9.36 -0.84 36.93
C ASP A 138 8.02 -0.47 36.24
N PRO A 139 6.97 -1.32 36.33
CA PRO A 139 5.68 -1.06 35.69
C PRO A 139 4.95 0.17 36.28
N ASP A 140 5.33 0.66 37.46
CA ASP A 140 4.79 1.91 38.01
C ASP A 140 5.41 3.17 37.35
N VAL A 141 6.54 3.00 36.63
CA VAL A 141 7.29 4.08 35.97
C VAL A 141 7.18 4.02 34.45
N TYR A 142 7.23 2.80 33.89
CA TYR A 142 7.23 2.56 32.46
C TYR A 142 5.97 1.80 32.03
N ASP A 143 5.41 2.19 30.89
CA ASP A 143 4.26 1.54 30.31
C ASP A 143 4.65 0.19 29.67
N HIS A 144 4.32 -0.90 30.35
CA HIS A 144 4.57 -2.26 29.85
C HIS A 144 3.69 -2.62 28.66
N GLU A 145 2.52 -2.01 28.53
CA GLU A 145 1.60 -2.23 27.39
C GLU A 145 2.24 -1.70 26.11
N LEU A 146 2.83 -0.51 26.15
CA LEU A 146 3.58 0.05 25.01
C LEU A 146 4.75 -0.86 24.58
N VAL A 147 5.45 -1.48 25.54
CA VAL A 147 6.57 -2.40 25.21
C VAL A 147 6.04 -3.68 24.56
N ASP A 148 4.93 -4.22 25.06
CA ASP A 148 4.28 -5.38 24.46
C ASP A 148 3.82 -5.10 23.03
N GLU A 149 3.26 -3.91 22.78
CA GLU A 149 2.90 -3.48 21.45
C GLU A 149 4.10 -3.37 20.50
N GLN A 150 5.27 -2.89 20.96
CA GLN A 150 6.49 -2.91 20.12
C GLN A 150 6.97 -4.34 19.80
N ILE A 151 6.77 -5.29 20.72
CA ILE A 151 7.07 -6.72 20.48
C ILE A 151 6.06 -7.30 19.48
N THR A 152 4.77 -7.00 19.63
CA THR A 152 3.73 -7.41 18.68
C THR A 152 3.97 -6.81 17.30
N ALA A 153 4.35 -5.53 17.20
CA ALA A 153 4.73 -4.90 15.94
C ALA A 153 5.90 -5.62 15.26
N CYS A 154 6.92 -6.04 16.03
CA CYS A 154 7.99 -6.87 15.51
C CYS A 154 7.50 -8.23 14.97
N GLN A 155 6.53 -8.85 15.62
CA GLN A 155 5.95 -10.13 15.18
C GLN A 155 5.10 -9.95 13.91
N ASN A 156 4.27 -8.92 13.87
CA ASN A 156 3.49 -8.53 12.69
C ASN A 156 4.41 -8.21 11.51
N ALA A 157 5.56 -7.55 11.75
CA ALA A 157 6.55 -7.30 10.72
C ALA A 157 7.13 -8.59 10.10
N LEU A 158 7.32 -9.65 10.90
CA LEU A 158 7.75 -10.95 10.36
C LEU A 158 6.66 -11.57 9.48
N ASP A 159 5.39 -11.50 9.91
CA ASP A 159 4.25 -12.00 9.14
C ASP A 159 4.11 -11.27 7.80
N LEU A 160 4.03 -9.94 7.82
CA LEU A 160 3.87 -9.11 6.63
C LEU A 160 5.05 -9.22 5.64
N LYS A 161 6.27 -9.49 6.14
CA LYS A 161 7.44 -9.73 5.27
C LYS A 161 7.39 -11.07 4.55
N ASN A 162 6.68 -12.06 5.10
CA ASN A 162 6.46 -13.33 4.43
C ASN A 162 5.35 -13.23 3.37
N ARG A 163 4.54 -12.16 3.37
CA ARG A 163 3.44 -11.89 2.44
C ARG A 163 3.59 -10.51 1.76
N PRO A 164 4.68 -10.27 1.01
CA PRO A 164 4.91 -8.99 0.39
C PRO A 164 3.88 -8.72 -0.73
N ILE A 165 3.43 -7.47 -0.83
CA ILE A 165 2.56 -7.05 -1.93
C ILE A 165 3.39 -6.87 -3.21
N ASP A 166 2.87 -7.35 -4.35
CA ASP A 166 3.49 -7.13 -5.64
C ASP A 166 3.17 -5.72 -6.12
N LEU A 167 4.22 -4.92 -6.27
CA LEU A 167 4.10 -3.57 -6.76
C LEU A 167 5.27 -3.22 -7.66
N ASN A 168 5.09 -2.13 -8.40
CA ASN A 168 6.16 -1.48 -9.13
C ASN A 168 6.31 -0.05 -8.66
N MET A 169 7.55 0.32 -8.35
CA MET A 169 7.90 1.62 -7.80
C MET A 169 8.78 2.36 -8.79
N ARG A 170 8.36 3.55 -9.20
CA ARG A 170 9.07 4.37 -10.19
C ARG A 170 9.41 5.74 -9.61
N ASN A 171 10.70 6.04 -9.50
CA ASN A 171 11.19 7.38 -9.18
C ASN A 171 10.75 8.36 -10.28
N LEU A 172 10.24 9.53 -9.91
CA LEU A 172 9.74 10.52 -10.88
C LEU A 172 10.84 11.25 -11.68
N GLY A 173 12.11 11.00 -11.36
CA GLY A 173 13.25 11.51 -12.09
C GLY A 173 13.62 12.95 -11.73
N ASP A 174 14.66 13.45 -12.38
CA ASP A 174 15.33 14.73 -12.12
C ASP A 174 14.50 16.00 -12.39
N ARG A 175 13.28 15.84 -12.94
CA ARG A 175 12.34 16.95 -13.11
C ARG A 175 11.60 17.29 -11.85
N ILE A 176 11.27 16.27 -11.05
CA ILE A 176 10.53 16.43 -9.79
C ILE A 176 11.50 16.32 -8.63
N ASN A 177 12.35 15.29 -8.64
CA ASN A 177 13.28 14.99 -7.57
C ASN A 177 14.61 15.71 -7.77
N THR A 178 15.16 16.20 -6.66
CA THR A 178 16.39 16.97 -6.60
C THR A 178 17.35 16.37 -5.57
N ARG A 179 18.47 17.04 -5.32
CA ARG A 179 19.40 16.64 -4.25
C ARG A 179 18.87 16.92 -2.83
N PHE A 180 17.78 17.65 -2.70
CA PHE A 180 17.16 18.00 -1.41
C PHE A 180 16.16 16.91 -1.01
N SER A 181 15.36 17.13 0.04
CA SER A 181 14.24 16.23 0.34
C SER A 181 12.98 16.78 -0.32
N ASP A 182 12.48 16.05 -1.31
CA ASP A 182 11.23 16.32 -2.00
C ASP A 182 10.14 15.40 -1.40
N VAL A 183 9.18 16.01 -0.68
CA VAL A 183 8.22 15.31 0.19
C VAL A 183 6.80 15.86 0.07
N ASN A 184 5.84 15.22 0.72
CA ASN A 184 4.42 15.61 0.78
C ASN A 184 3.79 15.84 -0.62
N PRO A 185 3.91 14.90 -1.57
CA PRO A 185 3.28 15.03 -2.87
C PRO A 185 1.75 14.98 -2.73
N VAL A 186 1.07 16.00 -3.24
CA VAL A 186 -0.38 15.98 -3.48
C VAL A 186 -0.65 16.13 -4.98
N VAL A 187 -1.26 15.12 -5.56
CA VAL A 187 -1.54 14.96 -6.98
C VAL A 187 -3.05 15.06 -7.21
N SER A 188 -3.45 15.72 -8.30
CA SER A 188 -4.86 15.79 -8.69
C SER A 188 -5.38 14.42 -9.06
N GLY A 189 -6.68 14.18 -8.86
CA GLY A 189 -7.29 12.89 -9.18
C GLY A 189 -7.24 12.54 -10.68
N ASP A 190 -7.16 13.53 -11.57
CA ASP A 190 -6.91 13.34 -13.00
C ASP A 190 -5.42 13.15 -13.36
N GLU A 191 -4.54 13.15 -12.36
CA GLU A 191 -3.08 13.04 -12.45
C GLU A 191 -2.41 14.13 -13.32
N THR A 192 -3.06 15.28 -13.53
CA THR A 192 -2.50 16.36 -14.37
C THR A 192 -1.66 17.37 -13.61
N LYS A 193 -1.81 17.47 -12.28
CA LYS A 193 -1.18 18.50 -11.43
C LYS A 193 -0.61 17.88 -10.17
N MET A 194 0.49 18.44 -9.69
CA MET A 194 1.15 18.05 -8.45
C MET A 194 1.61 19.29 -7.70
N VAL A 195 1.43 19.27 -6.38
CA VAL A 195 2.05 20.21 -5.44
C VAL A 195 2.84 19.42 -4.42
N TYR A 196 4.04 19.87 -4.06
CA TYR A 196 4.89 19.15 -3.11
C TYR A 196 5.85 20.10 -2.39
N ILE A 197 6.53 19.59 -1.37
CA ILE A 197 7.53 20.31 -0.57
C ILE A 197 8.92 19.92 -1.00
N GLN A 198 9.81 20.91 -1.07
CA GLN A 198 11.25 20.69 -1.07
C GLN A 198 11.86 21.32 0.18
N LYS A 199 12.43 20.50 1.07
CA LYS A 199 13.11 20.98 2.29
C LYS A 199 14.44 21.61 1.93
N GLN A 200 14.53 22.94 2.01
CA GLN A 200 15.79 23.67 1.80
C GLN A 200 16.53 23.89 3.12
N GLN A 201 17.73 24.46 3.04
CA GLN A 201 18.57 24.69 4.21
C GLN A 201 17.95 25.64 5.26
N PHE A 202 17.05 26.54 4.84
CA PHE A 202 16.54 27.61 5.70
C PHE A 202 15.01 27.74 5.74
N TYR A 203 14.29 27.02 4.86
CA TYR A 203 12.83 27.08 4.76
C TYR A 203 12.31 25.89 3.92
N ASP A 204 11.03 25.57 4.06
CA ASP A 204 10.37 24.58 3.23
C ASP A 204 9.70 25.25 2.02
N ALA A 205 10.09 24.84 0.81
CA ALA A 205 9.59 25.44 -0.43
C ALA A 205 8.40 24.64 -0.99
N VAL A 206 7.30 25.32 -1.31
CA VAL A 206 6.14 24.70 -2.00
C VAL A 206 6.28 24.84 -3.51
N PHE A 207 6.32 23.71 -4.21
CA PHE A 207 6.46 23.62 -5.66
C PHE A 207 5.19 23.10 -6.32
N PHE A 208 4.89 23.63 -7.52
CA PHE A 208 3.80 23.18 -8.38
C PHE A 208 4.35 22.69 -9.73
N SER A 209 3.88 21.54 -10.20
CA SER A 209 4.17 20.99 -11.52
C SER A 209 2.88 20.50 -12.19
N GLU A 210 2.87 20.51 -13.52
CA GLU A 210 1.76 20.04 -14.34
C GLU A 210 2.27 19.13 -15.47
N ILE A 211 1.40 18.25 -15.98
CA ILE A 211 1.73 17.42 -17.13
C ILE A 211 1.60 18.23 -18.42
N ILE A 212 2.71 18.37 -19.15
CA ILE A 212 2.81 18.97 -20.48
C ILE A 212 3.40 17.92 -21.42
N ASP A 213 2.72 17.63 -22.53
CA ASP A 213 3.12 16.61 -23.52
C ASP A 213 3.39 15.22 -22.89
N GLY A 214 2.57 14.83 -21.90
CA GLY A 214 2.65 13.54 -21.22
C GLY A 214 3.80 13.43 -20.21
N GLN A 215 4.46 14.54 -19.85
CA GLN A 215 5.52 14.56 -18.86
C GLN A 215 5.31 15.68 -17.84
N TRP A 216 5.74 15.47 -16.60
CA TRP A 216 5.80 16.54 -15.61
C TRP A 216 6.67 17.70 -16.11
N SER A 217 6.19 18.92 -15.94
CA SER A 217 6.90 20.16 -16.19
C SER A 217 7.98 20.37 -15.12
N TYR A 218 8.95 21.25 -15.40
CA TYR A 218 9.79 21.76 -14.32
C TYR A 218 8.92 22.50 -13.30
N PRO A 219 9.14 22.25 -12.00
CA PRO A 219 8.31 22.81 -10.95
C PRO A 219 8.53 24.31 -10.80
N ARG A 220 7.47 25.06 -10.49
CA ARG A 220 7.54 26.49 -10.12
C ARG A 220 7.27 26.68 -8.64
N LEU A 221 8.03 27.56 -8.00
CA LEU A 221 7.82 27.95 -6.60
C LEU A 221 6.52 28.74 -6.47
N ILE A 222 5.63 28.36 -5.55
CA ILE A 222 4.29 28.98 -5.42
C ILE A 222 4.08 29.76 -4.13
N ILE A 223 5.02 29.72 -3.18
CA ILE A 223 4.99 30.49 -1.93
C ILE A 223 4.59 31.98 -2.14
N PRO A 224 5.17 32.71 -3.12
CA PRO A 224 4.78 34.12 -3.35
C PRO A 224 3.32 34.32 -3.79
N GLU A 225 2.73 33.33 -4.46
CA GLU A 225 1.33 33.38 -4.91
C GLU A 225 0.36 33.12 -3.77
N LEU A 226 0.70 32.15 -2.92
CA LEU A 226 -0.03 31.82 -1.70
C LEU A 226 -0.03 32.98 -0.69
N GLY A 227 0.94 33.89 -0.80
CA GLY A 227 1.04 35.10 0.01
C GLY A 227 1.47 34.82 1.44
N VAL A 228 2.30 33.79 1.64
CA VAL A 228 2.85 33.37 2.93
C VAL A 228 4.34 33.63 3.01
N ASP A 229 4.83 33.86 4.23
CA ASP A 229 6.24 34.06 4.59
C ASP A 229 6.80 32.99 5.53
N GLU A 230 5.93 32.13 6.06
CA GLU A 230 6.25 30.98 6.91
C GLU A 230 6.03 29.65 6.16
N ASP A 231 6.40 28.54 6.81
CA ASP A 231 6.24 27.21 6.26
C ASP A 231 4.76 26.88 6.02
N ALA A 232 4.53 26.19 4.90
CA ALA A 232 3.21 25.82 4.41
C ALA A 232 3.31 24.44 3.80
N TYR A 233 2.42 23.53 4.20
CA TYR A 233 2.48 22.12 3.82
C TYR A 233 1.23 21.75 3.03
N PRO A 234 1.34 21.36 1.74
CA PRO A 234 0.20 20.88 0.99
C PRO A 234 -0.32 19.58 1.61
N THR A 235 -1.64 19.45 1.73
CA THR A 235 -2.28 18.26 2.31
C THR A 235 -3.26 17.59 1.34
N GLY A 236 -3.83 18.34 0.39
CA GLY A 236 -4.74 17.76 -0.59
C GLY A 236 -4.92 18.64 -1.82
N LEU A 237 -5.24 17.99 -2.93
CA LEU A 237 -5.57 18.65 -4.19
C LEU A 237 -6.93 18.15 -4.67
N SER A 238 -7.79 19.03 -5.20
CA SER A 238 -9.06 18.62 -5.80
C SER A 238 -8.83 17.69 -6.99
N TYR A 239 -9.87 16.95 -7.39
CA TYR A 239 -9.79 15.98 -8.49
C TYR A 239 -9.21 16.57 -9.79
N ASP A 240 -9.59 17.79 -10.14
CA ASP A 240 -9.12 18.54 -11.32
C ASP A 240 -7.87 19.41 -11.07
N GLY A 241 -7.40 19.44 -9.82
CA GLY A 241 -6.30 20.24 -9.35
C GLY A 241 -6.54 21.76 -9.35
N SER A 242 -7.80 22.19 -9.28
CA SER A 242 -8.17 23.61 -9.20
C SER A 242 -8.20 24.18 -7.77
N GLU A 243 -8.29 23.34 -6.74
CA GLU A 243 -8.27 23.74 -5.33
C GLU A 243 -7.20 22.96 -4.56
N LEU A 244 -6.44 23.67 -3.72
CA LEU A 244 -5.34 23.16 -2.91
C LEU A 244 -5.63 23.40 -1.45
N LEU A 245 -5.46 22.36 -0.62
CA LEU A 245 -5.47 22.43 0.83
C LEU A 245 -4.04 22.53 1.35
N ILE A 246 -3.84 23.40 2.33
CA ILE A 246 -2.55 23.65 2.97
C ILE A 246 -2.73 23.64 4.49
N TYR A 247 -1.87 22.90 5.17
CA TYR A 247 -1.66 22.99 6.62
C TYR A 247 -0.61 24.08 6.95
N ARG A 248 -0.88 24.86 7.99
CA ARG A 248 0.07 25.81 8.60
C ARG A 248 -0.08 25.82 10.12
N SER A 249 1.03 26.08 10.82
CA SER A 249 1.02 26.34 12.26
C SER A 249 1.06 27.84 12.51
N ASP A 250 -0.06 28.46 12.87
CA ASP A 250 -0.13 29.88 13.18
C ASP A 250 -0.23 30.08 14.71
N ASN A 251 0.83 30.62 15.33
CA ASN A 251 0.94 30.77 16.79
C ASN A 251 0.78 29.44 17.57
N PHE A 252 1.42 28.37 17.09
CA PHE A 252 1.34 27.03 17.67
C PHE A 252 -0.05 26.37 17.61
N ILE A 253 -0.94 26.87 16.73
CA ILE A 253 -2.22 26.24 16.41
C ILE A 253 -2.14 25.74 14.97
N GLY A 254 -2.42 24.46 14.78
CA GLY A 254 -2.47 23.84 13.45
C GLY A 254 -3.79 24.14 12.75
N ASP A 255 -3.71 24.80 11.59
CA ASP A 255 -4.87 25.27 10.83
C ASP A 255 -4.80 24.79 9.36
N ILE A 256 -5.97 24.54 8.77
CA ILE A 256 -6.16 24.20 7.36
C ILE A 256 -6.63 25.43 6.57
N TYR A 257 -5.96 25.65 5.45
CA TYR A 257 -6.19 26.73 4.49
C TYR A 257 -6.53 26.17 3.12
N SER A 258 -7.19 26.98 2.28
CA SER A 258 -7.37 26.67 0.86
C SER A 258 -6.84 27.76 -0.07
N SER A 259 -6.46 27.36 -1.28
CA SER A 259 -6.11 28.23 -2.40
C SER A 259 -6.72 27.68 -3.69
N ARG A 260 -7.06 28.57 -4.63
CA ARG A 260 -7.61 28.22 -5.94
C ARG A 260 -6.65 28.57 -7.06
N LEU A 261 -6.59 27.73 -8.08
CA LEU A 261 -5.85 28.00 -9.31
C LEU A 261 -6.74 28.81 -10.26
N VAL A 262 -6.40 30.09 -10.47
CA VAL A 262 -7.14 31.01 -11.35
C VAL A 262 -6.17 31.60 -12.37
N ASP A 263 -6.49 31.45 -13.66
CA ASP A 263 -5.65 31.92 -14.78
C ASP A 263 -4.18 31.45 -14.69
N GLY A 264 -3.95 30.24 -14.14
CA GLY A 264 -2.63 29.62 -13.98
C GLY A 264 -1.87 30.02 -12.71
N PHE A 265 -2.45 30.87 -11.86
CA PHE A 265 -1.84 31.34 -10.61
C PHE A 265 -2.66 30.91 -9.40
N TRP A 266 -1.99 30.56 -8.32
CA TRP A 266 -2.64 30.26 -7.04
C TRP A 266 -3.10 31.55 -6.38
N THR A 267 -4.30 31.56 -5.82
CA THR A 267 -4.78 32.68 -5.00
C THR A 267 -4.06 32.70 -3.64
N LYS A 268 -4.17 33.82 -2.94
CA LYS A 268 -3.75 33.88 -1.53
C LYS A 268 -4.51 32.85 -0.69
N LEU A 269 -3.85 32.33 0.35
CA LEU A 269 -4.48 31.40 1.28
C LEU A 269 -5.72 32.01 1.94
N THR A 270 -6.77 31.20 2.02
CA THR A 270 -8.00 31.50 2.76
C THR A 270 -8.15 30.47 3.85
N LYS A 271 -8.22 30.92 5.11
CA LYS A 271 -8.45 30.04 6.25
C LYS A 271 -9.82 29.38 6.12
N LEU A 272 -9.93 28.06 6.36
CA LEU A 272 -11.23 27.39 6.45
C LEU A 272 -11.99 27.89 7.69
N ASN A 273 -13.31 27.70 7.70
CA ASN A 273 -14.18 28.23 8.74
C ASN A 273 -13.99 27.54 10.12
N ASP A 274 -14.66 28.09 11.14
CA ASP A 274 -14.50 27.68 12.55
C ASP A 274 -15.02 26.26 12.86
N ASN A 275 -15.74 25.60 11.93
CA ASN A 275 -16.10 24.19 12.09
C ASN A 275 -14.89 23.28 11.88
N ILE A 276 -13.99 23.68 10.97
CA ILE A 276 -12.76 22.97 10.67
C ILE A 276 -11.65 23.47 11.59
N ASN A 277 -11.33 24.76 11.53
CA ASN A 277 -10.22 25.33 12.26
C ASN A 277 -10.63 25.75 13.66
N THR A 278 -10.06 25.09 14.65
CA THR A 278 -10.41 25.30 16.05
C THR A 278 -9.22 25.85 16.84
N LYS A 279 -9.31 25.83 18.17
CA LYS A 279 -8.15 26.09 19.05
C LYS A 279 -7.24 24.87 19.22
N TYR A 280 -7.66 23.73 18.68
CA TYR A 280 -6.96 22.47 18.72
C TYR A 280 -6.04 22.36 17.49
N TRP A 281 -5.38 21.24 17.34
CA TRP A 281 -4.45 20.98 16.26
C TRP A 281 -5.16 20.25 15.13
N GLU A 282 -5.31 20.92 13.99
CA GLU A 282 -5.68 20.30 12.72
C GLU A 282 -4.43 20.17 11.83
N SER A 283 -4.02 18.94 11.48
CA SER A 283 -2.71 18.69 10.83
C SER A 283 -2.78 18.33 9.35
N HIS A 284 -3.87 17.71 8.90
CA HIS A 284 -3.98 17.24 7.53
C HIS A 284 -5.42 17.24 7.03
N ALA A 285 -5.63 17.44 5.73
CA ALA A 285 -6.95 17.36 5.11
C ALA A 285 -6.91 16.98 3.62
N CYS A 286 -7.89 16.19 3.17
CA CYS A 286 -8.10 15.86 1.76
C CYS A 286 -9.58 16.01 1.35
N PHE A 287 -9.81 16.21 0.06
CA PHE A 287 -11.14 16.29 -0.54
C PHE A 287 -11.65 14.92 -0.99
N SER A 288 -12.97 14.72 -0.94
CA SER A 288 -13.63 13.77 -1.83
C SER A 288 -13.45 14.15 -3.30
N ARG A 289 -13.72 13.22 -4.22
CA ARG A 289 -13.67 13.49 -5.67
C ARG A 289 -14.51 14.69 -6.10
N THR A 290 -15.69 14.85 -5.50
CA THR A 290 -16.64 15.94 -5.78
C THR A 290 -16.25 17.26 -5.11
N GLY A 291 -15.34 17.23 -4.12
CA GLY A 291 -14.92 18.42 -3.37
C GLY A 291 -15.97 18.95 -2.38
N ASP A 292 -17.03 18.17 -2.14
CA ASP A 292 -18.11 18.49 -1.19
C ASP A 292 -17.88 17.91 0.21
N THR A 293 -16.92 17.00 0.35
CA THR A 293 -16.61 16.31 1.60
C THR A 293 -15.12 16.48 1.90
N LEU A 294 -14.80 16.77 3.16
CA LEU A 294 -13.46 16.94 3.70
C LEU A 294 -13.19 15.83 4.71
N TYR A 295 -12.10 15.10 4.53
CA TYR A 295 -11.53 14.24 5.55
C TYR A 295 -10.34 14.97 6.14
N PHE A 296 -10.25 15.09 7.45
CA PHE A 296 -9.16 15.82 8.09
C PHE A 296 -8.87 15.30 9.50
N THR A 297 -7.67 15.54 9.98
CA THR A 297 -7.20 15.09 11.30
C THR A 297 -7.29 16.20 12.34
N SER A 298 -7.68 15.86 13.57
CA SER A 298 -7.79 16.84 14.65
C SER A 298 -7.69 16.20 16.04
N ASN A 299 -7.07 16.90 16.99
CA ASN A 299 -7.10 16.55 18.42
C ASN A 299 -8.16 17.34 19.22
N ARG A 300 -9.26 17.70 18.56
CA ARG A 300 -10.40 18.37 19.18
C ARG A 300 -11.04 17.53 20.28
N LYS A 301 -11.77 18.18 21.18
CA LYS A 301 -12.48 17.46 22.25
C LYS A 301 -13.40 16.37 21.67
N GLY A 302 -13.28 15.15 22.19
CA GLY A 302 -14.05 13.99 21.74
C GLY A 302 -13.29 13.07 20.79
N THR A 303 -11.95 13.15 20.75
CA THR A 303 -11.09 12.12 20.15
C THR A 303 -11.10 10.83 20.97
N TYR A 304 -10.81 9.71 20.31
CA TYR A 304 -10.47 8.43 20.94
C TYR A 304 -9.01 8.40 21.37
N GLY A 305 -8.12 8.95 20.54
CA GLY A 305 -6.68 9.01 20.78
C GLY A 305 -6.14 10.43 20.79
N GLY A 306 -4.95 10.61 20.23
CA GLY A 306 -4.32 11.91 20.08
C GLY A 306 -4.95 12.68 18.93
N LEU A 307 -4.51 12.41 17.71
CA LEU A 307 -5.11 12.92 16.48
C LEU A 307 -6.06 11.88 15.89
N ASP A 308 -7.31 12.29 15.66
CA ASP A 308 -8.33 11.45 15.06
C ASP A 308 -8.74 11.99 13.70
N ILE A 309 -9.22 11.11 12.81
CA ILE A 309 -9.82 11.47 11.53
C ILE A 309 -11.29 11.81 11.70
N TYR A 310 -11.66 12.96 11.13
CA TYR A 310 -13.00 13.52 11.07
C TYR A 310 -13.44 13.71 9.61
N ILE A 311 -14.76 13.69 9.41
CA ILE A 311 -15.42 14.00 8.14
C ILE A 311 -16.30 15.25 8.29
N SER A 312 -16.24 16.18 7.33
CA SER A 312 -17.14 17.34 7.21
C SER A 312 -17.70 17.45 5.80
N VAL A 313 -18.95 17.86 5.68
CA VAL A 313 -19.64 18.04 4.39
C VAL A 313 -19.96 19.52 4.19
N LYS A 314 -19.75 20.04 2.97
CA LYS A 314 -20.16 21.40 2.61
C LYS A 314 -21.67 21.52 2.62
N ASP A 315 -22.16 22.63 3.17
CA ASP A 315 -23.56 23.00 3.06
C ASP A 315 -23.90 23.60 1.68
N ASN A 316 -25.18 23.93 1.49
CA ASN A 316 -25.66 24.54 0.24
C ASN A 316 -25.11 25.94 -0.03
N LEU A 317 -24.44 26.57 0.95
CA LEU A 317 -23.76 27.86 0.81
C LEU A 317 -22.29 27.68 0.42
N GLY A 318 -21.79 26.43 0.39
CA GLY A 318 -20.40 26.09 0.11
C GLY A 318 -19.49 26.17 1.34
N GLU A 319 -20.07 26.30 2.53
CA GLU A 319 -19.35 26.37 3.80
C GLU A 319 -19.22 24.98 4.42
N TRP A 320 -18.07 24.68 5.03
CA TRP A 320 -17.88 23.41 5.73
C TRP A 320 -18.79 23.31 6.95
N GLY A 321 -19.57 22.23 7.03
CA GLY A 321 -20.44 21.92 8.16
C GLY A 321 -19.67 21.43 9.39
N ARG A 322 -20.41 21.15 10.47
CA ARG A 322 -19.82 20.57 11.68
C ARG A 322 -19.29 19.16 11.38
N PRO A 323 -18.05 18.85 11.78
CA PRO A 323 -17.46 17.55 11.50
C PRO A 323 -17.90 16.45 12.46
N VAL A 324 -17.83 15.22 11.97
CA VAL A 324 -18.16 13.98 12.68
C VAL A 324 -16.87 13.15 12.79
N ASN A 325 -16.59 12.60 13.97
CA ASN A 325 -15.47 11.68 14.18
C ASN A 325 -15.78 10.35 13.47
N LEU A 326 -14.82 9.72 12.79
CA LEU A 326 -15.04 8.47 12.06
C LEU A 326 -15.18 7.21 12.94
N GLY A 327 -15.13 7.37 14.27
CA GLY A 327 -15.38 6.28 15.21
C GLY A 327 -14.15 5.41 15.49
N PRO A 328 -14.27 4.46 16.44
CA PRO A 328 -13.14 3.72 16.99
C PRO A 328 -12.63 2.61 16.04
N THR A 329 -13.36 2.32 14.95
CA THR A 329 -12.88 1.42 13.90
C THR A 329 -11.74 2.05 13.12
N ILE A 330 -11.83 3.36 12.83
CA ILE A 330 -10.80 4.10 12.10
C ILE A 330 -9.79 4.71 13.08
N ASN A 331 -10.29 5.34 14.14
CA ASN A 331 -9.47 6.08 15.10
C ASN A 331 -9.07 5.18 16.27
N SER A 332 -7.78 5.06 16.52
CA SER A 332 -7.24 4.23 17.59
C SER A 332 -7.04 5.05 18.88
N LYS A 333 -6.43 4.44 19.91
CA LYS A 333 -5.97 5.20 21.09
C LYS A 333 -4.73 6.07 20.80
N TYR A 334 -4.15 5.98 19.60
CA TYR A 334 -2.95 6.69 19.18
C TYR A 334 -3.27 7.82 18.19
N ASN A 335 -2.32 8.17 17.31
CA ASN A 335 -2.51 9.21 16.29
C ASN A 335 -2.82 8.55 14.95
N GLU A 336 -3.86 9.04 14.29
CA GLU A 336 -4.14 8.86 12.87
C GLU A 336 -3.80 10.13 12.10
N GLU A 337 -3.05 9.98 11.02
CA GLU A 337 -2.48 11.07 10.23
C GLU A 337 -2.63 10.84 8.72
N THR A 338 -2.47 11.91 7.94
CA THR A 338 -2.49 11.88 6.46
C THR A 338 -3.66 11.11 5.83
N PRO A 339 -4.93 11.42 6.17
CA PRO A 339 -6.07 10.77 5.56
C PRO A 339 -6.20 11.14 4.09
N PHE A 340 -6.35 10.14 3.23
CA PHE A 340 -6.63 10.27 1.81
C PHE A 340 -7.76 9.33 1.40
N ILE A 341 -8.85 9.89 0.89
CA ILE A 341 -9.95 9.12 0.32
C ILE A 341 -9.70 8.84 -1.17
N THR A 342 -9.96 7.63 -1.62
CA THR A 342 -9.92 7.29 -3.04
C THR A 342 -11.00 8.03 -3.83
N GLN A 343 -10.79 8.11 -5.16
CA GLN A 343 -11.65 8.88 -6.05
C GLN A 343 -13.08 8.33 -6.17
N ASP A 344 -13.28 7.04 -5.93
CA ASP A 344 -14.62 6.46 -5.86
C ASP A 344 -15.32 6.73 -4.51
N GLY A 345 -14.63 7.35 -3.55
CA GLY A 345 -15.14 7.63 -2.21
C GLY A 345 -15.26 6.40 -1.33
N LYS A 346 -14.68 5.25 -1.73
CA LYS A 346 -14.88 3.97 -1.06
C LYS A 346 -13.75 3.57 -0.13
N THR A 347 -12.51 3.95 -0.39
CA THR A 347 -11.37 3.45 0.39
C THR A 347 -10.59 4.63 0.98
N LEU A 348 -10.50 4.67 2.30
CA LEU A 348 -9.76 5.66 3.06
C LEU A 348 -8.39 5.08 3.40
N TYR A 349 -7.33 5.72 2.91
CA TYR A 349 -5.95 5.48 3.32
C TYR A 349 -5.55 6.47 4.40
N PHE A 350 -4.80 6.04 5.39
CA PHE A 350 -4.29 6.89 6.47
C PHE A 350 -3.08 6.24 7.14
N SER A 351 -2.31 7.00 7.90
CA SER A 351 -1.18 6.49 8.66
C SER A 351 -1.52 6.44 10.14
N SER A 352 -1.14 5.37 10.85
CA SER A 352 -1.43 5.21 12.28
C SER A 352 -0.32 4.50 13.03
N TYR A 353 -0.16 4.82 14.33
CA TYR A 353 0.64 4.04 15.29
C TYR A 353 -0.14 2.84 15.88
N GLY A 354 -1.46 2.79 15.68
CA GLY A 354 -2.32 1.72 16.17
C GLY A 354 -2.56 0.62 15.15
N HIS A 355 -3.66 -0.12 15.33
CA HIS A 355 -4.09 -1.21 14.45
C HIS A 355 -3.04 -2.35 14.37
N TYR A 356 -3.13 -3.19 13.33
CA TYR A 356 -2.17 -4.26 13.04
C TYR A 356 -0.86 -3.67 12.47
N ASN A 357 -0.13 -2.97 13.34
CA ASN A 357 1.10 -2.24 13.07
C ASN A 357 2.33 -3.17 13.00
N MET A 358 3.36 -2.78 12.25
CA MET A 358 4.65 -3.45 12.08
C MET A 358 5.87 -2.57 12.43
N GLY A 359 5.66 -1.38 12.95
CA GLY A 359 6.71 -0.42 13.24
C GLY A 359 6.22 0.90 13.83
N GLY A 360 6.70 2.00 13.25
CA GLY A 360 6.35 3.36 13.67
C GLY A 360 4.94 3.73 13.22
N TYR A 361 4.77 4.83 12.50
CA TYR A 361 3.57 5.00 11.68
C TYR A 361 3.55 3.97 10.55
N ASP A 362 2.41 3.34 10.32
CA ASP A 362 2.17 2.52 9.13
C ASP A 362 1.00 3.07 8.33
N VAL A 363 1.05 2.90 7.01
CA VAL A 363 -0.08 3.16 6.12
C VAL A 363 -1.10 2.02 6.24
N PHE A 364 -2.34 2.37 6.55
CA PHE A 364 -3.50 1.50 6.56
C PHE A 364 -4.52 1.95 5.52
N TYR A 365 -5.41 1.04 5.14
CA TYR A 365 -6.60 1.38 4.38
C TYR A 365 -7.84 0.69 4.94
N SER A 366 -8.98 1.37 4.85
CA SER A 366 -10.29 0.86 5.23
C SER A 366 -11.30 1.14 4.11
N THR A 367 -12.23 0.22 3.88
CA THR A 367 -13.24 0.33 2.83
C THR A 367 -14.61 0.60 3.42
N LEU A 368 -15.32 1.56 2.85
CA LEU A 368 -16.71 1.88 3.16
C LEU A 368 -17.62 0.81 2.56
N MET A 369 -18.30 0.09 3.44
CA MET A 369 -19.22 -1.00 3.12
C MET A 369 -20.59 -0.46 2.66
N GLU A 370 -21.44 -1.33 2.11
CA GLU A 370 -22.77 -0.95 1.60
C GLU A 370 -23.72 -0.41 2.67
N ASP A 371 -23.52 -0.80 3.93
CA ASP A 371 -24.27 -0.31 5.08
C ASP A 371 -23.76 1.05 5.62
N ASN A 372 -22.80 1.66 4.94
CA ASN A 372 -22.09 2.90 5.32
C ASN A 372 -21.21 2.78 6.58
N THR A 373 -20.80 1.56 6.95
CA THR A 373 -19.77 1.33 7.96
C THR A 373 -18.39 1.19 7.31
N TRP A 374 -17.34 1.53 8.08
CA TRP A 374 -15.96 1.30 7.65
C TRP A 374 -15.51 -0.11 8.03
N SER A 375 -14.80 -0.79 7.13
CA SER A 375 -14.13 -2.06 7.43
C SER A 375 -13.02 -1.87 8.47
N THR A 376 -12.60 -2.96 9.13
CA THR A 376 -11.36 -2.94 9.92
C THR A 376 -10.19 -2.48 9.04
N PRO A 377 -9.33 -1.57 9.53
CA PRO A 377 -8.17 -1.11 8.78
C PRO A 377 -7.17 -2.24 8.51
N ILE A 378 -6.76 -2.36 7.25
CA ILE A 378 -5.77 -3.34 6.78
C ILE A 378 -4.44 -2.63 6.56
N ASN A 379 -3.35 -3.21 7.08
CA ASN A 379 -2.00 -2.71 6.87
C ASN A 379 -1.65 -2.79 5.36
N ALA A 380 -1.10 -1.72 4.78
CA ALA A 380 -0.77 -1.66 3.35
C ALA A 380 0.38 -2.61 2.95
N GLY A 381 1.04 -3.24 3.92
CA GLY A 381 2.00 -4.32 3.70
C GLY A 381 3.35 -3.86 3.15
N VAL A 382 4.28 -4.81 3.03
CA VAL A 382 5.63 -4.57 2.53
C VAL A 382 5.63 -4.64 0.99
N PRO A 383 6.23 -3.68 0.27
CA PRO A 383 7.18 -2.68 0.75
C PRO A 383 6.60 -1.27 0.95
N ILE A 384 5.28 -1.07 0.93
CA ILE A 384 4.70 0.26 1.24
C ILE A 384 5.09 0.65 2.66
N ASN A 385 4.82 -0.23 3.63
CA ASN A 385 5.28 -0.09 5.00
C ASN A 385 6.64 -0.77 5.22
N THR A 386 7.33 -0.28 6.22
CA THR A 386 8.61 -0.73 6.74
C THR A 386 8.51 -0.95 8.24
N THR A 387 9.62 -1.29 8.86
CA THR A 387 9.70 -1.43 10.31
C THR A 387 10.03 -0.09 10.98
N ASP A 388 9.76 1.04 10.33
CA ASP A 388 10.00 2.43 10.77
C ASP A 388 8.72 3.26 10.56
N ASP A 389 8.79 4.58 10.46
CA ASP A 389 7.65 5.43 10.12
C ASP A 389 7.42 5.54 8.59
N ASP A 390 6.25 5.09 8.13
CA ASP A 390 5.73 5.24 6.78
C ASP A 390 4.44 6.08 6.78
N ILE A 391 4.54 7.25 6.16
CA ILE A 391 3.49 8.27 6.15
C ILE A 391 3.31 8.89 4.77
N PHE A 392 2.16 9.52 4.55
CA PHE A 392 1.89 10.34 3.37
C PHE A 392 1.79 9.52 2.07
N PHE A 393 1.13 8.37 2.15
CA PHE A 393 0.74 7.60 0.96
C PHE A 393 -0.52 8.21 0.33
N GLN A 394 -0.38 8.84 -0.83
CA GLN A 394 -1.51 9.39 -1.55
C GLN A 394 -2.02 8.38 -2.62
N PRO A 395 -3.21 7.78 -2.44
CA PRO A 395 -3.79 6.85 -3.39
C PRO A 395 -4.38 7.57 -4.62
N ILE A 396 -4.35 6.89 -5.76
CA ILE A 396 -4.89 7.31 -7.05
C ILE A 396 -5.60 6.11 -7.69
N GLN A 397 -6.68 6.36 -8.44
CA GLN A 397 -7.47 5.33 -9.12
C GLN A 397 -7.82 4.14 -8.19
N SER A 398 -8.63 4.40 -7.17
CA SER A 398 -9.05 3.39 -6.18
C SER A 398 -7.89 2.65 -5.47
N GLY A 399 -6.71 3.26 -5.41
CA GLY A 399 -5.53 2.69 -4.74
C GLY A 399 -4.62 1.85 -5.64
N ILE A 400 -4.97 1.65 -6.93
CA ILE A 400 -4.10 0.94 -7.89
C ILE A 400 -2.78 1.66 -8.11
N TYR A 401 -2.81 3.00 -8.07
CA TYR A 401 -1.62 3.83 -8.11
C TYR A 401 -1.49 4.62 -6.82
N GLY A 402 -0.29 5.08 -6.52
CA GLY A 402 -0.09 6.03 -5.43
C GLY A 402 1.19 6.84 -5.57
N TYR A 403 1.26 7.93 -4.83
CA TYR A 403 2.43 8.77 -4.71
C TYR A 403 2.87 8.80 -3.26
N PHE A 404 4.17 8.67 -3.04
CA PHE A 404 4.72 8.65 -1.69
C PHE A 404 6.18 9.15 -1.70
N PRO A 405 6.63 9.83 -0.63
CA PRO A 405 8.01 10.23 -0.46
C PRO A 405 8.82 9.12 0.21
N ARG A 406 10.03 8.84 -0.29
CA ARG A 406 10.92 7.87 0.37
C ARG A 406 12.39 8.12 0.08
N PHE A 407 13.23 7.73 1.03
CA PHE A 407 14.66 7.67 0.85
C PHE A 407 15.08 6.31 0.29
N PHE A 408 15.89 6.32 -0.76
CA PHE A 408 16.64 5.17 -1.24
C PHE A 408 18.06 5.64 -1.59
N ASP A 409 19.07 4.80 -1.34
CA ASP A 409 20.49 5.12 -1.60
C ASP A 409 20.78 5.51 -3.06
N GLU A 410 20.03 4.94 -4.01
CA GLU A 410 20.16 5.21 -5.45
C GLU A 410 19.35 6.44 -5.93
N GLY A 411 18.67 7.14 -5.00
CA GLY A 411 17.87 8.33 -5.27
C GLY A 411 18.69 9.56 -5.65
N PHE A 412 17.99 10.63 -6.05
CA PHE A 412 18.60 11.92 -6.38
C PHE A 412 19.01 12.68 -5.11
N GLY A 413 18.18 12.59 -4.07
CA GLY A 413 18.34 13.34 -2.84
C GLY A 413 18.07 12.52 -1.59
N ARG A 414 17.80 13.25 -0.51
CA ARG A 414 17.54 12.69 0.82
C ARG A 414 16.17 12.05 0.93
N SER A 415 15.19 12.53 0.16
CA SER A 415 13.91 11.86 -0.02
C SER A 415 13.41 12.25 -1.40
N ASP A 416 12.93 11.26 -2.14
CA ASP A 416 12.45 11.42 -3.50
C ASP A 416 10.97 11.03 -3.56
N ILE A 417 10.24 11.64 -4.49
CA ILE A 417 8.85 11.30 -4.78
C ILE A 417 8.83 10.15 -5.79
N TYR A 418 8.11 9.09 -5.41
CA TYR A 418 7.90 7.91 -6.23
C TYR A 418 6.43 7.77 -6.62
N LYS A 419 6.19 7.19 -7.78
CA LYS A 419 4.88 6.66 -8.17
C LYS A 419 4.89 5.14 -8.00
N ILE A 420 3.94 4.59 -7.26
CA ILE A 420 3.69 3.16 -7.21
C ILE A 420 2.53 2.75 -8.11
N GLU A 421 2.59 1.50 -8.53
CA GLU A 421 1.52 0.73 -9.14
C GLU A 421 1.42 -0.58 -8.35
N ILE A 422 0.31 -0.80 -7.65
CA ILE A 422 0.02 -2.02 -6.88
C ILE A 422 -0.66 -3.01 -7.79
N PHE A 423 -0.19 -4.26 -7.80
CA PHE A 423 -0.80 -5.34 -8.56
C PHE A 423 -1.76 -6.15 -7.70
N THR A 424 -2.92 -6.46 -8.28
CA THR A 424 -3.99 -7.24 -7.62
C THR A 424 -4.53 -8.25 -8.62
N THR A 425 -5.44 -9.14 -8.21
CA THR A 425 -6.17 -10.03 -9.12
C THR A 425 -6.95 -9.28 -10.18
N SER A 426 -7.52 -8.11 -9.85
CA SER A 426 -8.25 -7.25 -10.80
C SER A 426 -7.33 -6.33 -11.62
N HIS A 427 -6.11 -6.06 -11.14
CA HIS A 427 -5.05 -5.33 -11.86
C HIS A 427 -3.73 -6.13 -11.85
N PRO A 428 -3.66 -7.26 -12.56
CA PRO A 428 -2.51 -8.15 -12.44
C PRO A 428 -1.27 -7.55 -13.11
N ARG A 429 -0.11 -7.85 -12.54
CA ARG A 429 1.19 -7.49 -13.13
C ARG A 429 1.31 -8.04 -14.53
N LYS A 430 1.60 -7.17 -15.50
CA LYS A 430 1.79 -7.56 -16.91
C LYS A 430 3.26 -7.65 -17.27
N PHE A 431 3.60 -8.72 -17.99
CA PHE A 431 4.91 -8.97 -18.56
C PHE A 431 4.87 -8.74 -20.07
N ARG A 432 5.86 -8.01 -20.57
CA ARG A 432 6.05 -7.75 -21.98
C ARG A 432 6.79 -8.91 -22.61
N ILE A 433 6.11 -9.65 -23.47
CA ILE A 433 6.69 -10.75 -24.24
C ILE A 433 7.24 -10.16 -25.53
N ARG A 434 8.54 -10.31 -25.74
CA ARG A 434 9.22 -9.99 -27.00
C ARG A 434 9.54 -11.29 -27.71
N GLY A 435 9.05 -11.46 -28.94
CA GLY A 435 9.36 -12.62 -29.76
C GLY A 435 9.87 -12.25 -31.14
N LEU A 436 10.50 -13.23 -31.79
CA LEU A 436 11.01 -13.10 -33.15
C LEU A 436 10.52 -14.29 -33.98
N VAL A 437 9.76 -14.01 -35.03
CA VAL A 437 9.41 -15.01 -36.03
C VAL A 437 10.56 -15.14 -37.01
N SER A 438 11.42 -16.15 -36.81
CA SER A 438 12.56 -16.40 -37.69
C SER A 438 12.13 -17.13 -38.98
N LEU A 439 12.52 -16.57 -40.12
CA LEU A 439 12.29 -17.15 -41.45
C LEU A 439 13.57 -17.79 -42.00
N PRO A 440 13.47 -18.85 -42.83
CA PRO A 440 14.61 -19.38 -43.57
C PRO A 440 15.27 -18.28 -44.44
N ALA A 441 16.60 -18.29 -44.51
CA ALA A 441 17.38 -17.34 -45.31
C ALA A 441 16.81 -17.21 -46.74
N GLU A 442 16.79 -15.97 -47.26
CA GLU A 442 16.25 -15.61 -48.59
C GLU A 442 14.72 -15.66 -48.73
N THR A 443 13.98 -15.84 -47.63
CA THR A 443 12.50 -15.79 -47.61
C THR A 443 12.00 -14.46 -47.04
N PHE A 444 11.02 -13.83 -47.70
CA PHE A 444 10.29 -12.66 -47.19
C PHE A 444 8.80 -12.98 -47.16
N LEU A 445 8.12 -12.62 -46.07
CA LEU A 445 6.67 -12.73 -45.98
C LEU A 445 6.02 -11.61 -46.79
N THR A 446 5.01 -11.94 -47.58
CA THR A 446 4.22 -10.93 -48.30
C THR A 446 2.94 -10.56 -47.56
N LYS A 447 2.59 -11.32 -46.52
CA LYS A 447 1.39 -11.16 -45.69
C LYS A 447 1.73 -11.12 -44.20
N PRO A 448 0.94 -10.39 -43.39
CA PRO A 448 1.17 -10.29 -41.95
C PRO A 448 1.00 -11.64 -41.25
N ILE A 449 1.88 -11.91 -40.29
CA ILE A 449 1.75 -13.03 -39.36
C ILE A 449 1.04 -12.53 -38.12
N THR A 450 -0.04 -13.22 -37.75
CA THR A 450 -0.75 -12.96 -36.50
C THR A 450 -0.17 -13.85 -35.41
N VAL A 451 0.15 -13.25 -34.27
CA VAL A 451 0.54 -13.95 -33.07
C VAL A 451 -0.56 -13.77 -32.04
N LYS A 452 -1.09 -14.88 -31.53
CA LYS A 452 -2.11 -14.89 -30.47
C LYS A 452 -1.53 -15.54 -29.23
N LEU A 453 -1.87 -14.98 -28.08
CA LEU A 453 -1.63 -15.59 -26.78
C LEU A 453 -2.96 -16.09 -26.24
N ILE A 454 -3.06 -17.39 -25.98
CA ILE A 454 -4.29 -18.05 -25.56
C ILE A 454 -4.07 -18.65 -24.17
N GLN A 455 -4.91 -18.31 -23.21
CA GLN A 455 -4.82 -18.87 -21.86
C GLN A 455 -5.20 -20.35 -21.86
N ARG A 456 -4.42 -21.20 -21.19
CA ARG A 456 -4.62 -22.66 -21.27
C ARG A 456 -5.87 -23.15 -20.54
N SER A 457 -6.18 -22.57 -19.40
CA SER A 457 -7.33 -22.92 -18.56
C SER A 457 -8.64 -22.54 -19.24
N SER A 458 -8.85 -21.26 -19.54
CA SER A 458 -10.10 -20.75 -20.11
C SER A 458 -10.23 -20.91 -21.63
N ARG A 459 -9.10 -21.08 -22.34
CA ARG A 459 -8.99 -21.02 -23.82
C ARG A 459 -9.28 -19.64 -24.41
N ASP A 460 -9.34 -18.60 -23.58
CA ASP A 460 -9.53 -17.23 -24.04
C ASP A 460 -8.28 -16.68 -24.73
N THR A 461 -8.49 -15.85 -25.75
CA THR A 461 -7.40 -15.10 -26.38
C THR A 461 -7.11 -13.85 -25.55
N VAL A 462 -5.99 -13.85 -24.84
CA VAL A 462 -5.57 -12.78 -23.92
C VAL A 462 -4.89 -11.62 -24.66
N ALA A 463 -4.13 -11.93 -25.71
CA ALA A 463 -3.47 -10.91 -26.52
C ALA A 463 -3.41 -11.33 -28.00
N VAL A 464 -3.47 -10.34 -28.89
CA VAL A 464 -3.28 -10.52 -30.34
C VAL A 464 -2.38 -9.40 -30.85
N THR A 465 -1.36 -9.76 -31.62
CA THR A 465 -0.45 -8.80 -32.25
C THR A 465 -0.06 -9.28 -33.65
N GLN A 466 0.60 -8.40 -34.41
CA GLN A 466 1.20 -8.76 -35.69
C GLN A 466 2.71 -8.67 -35.60
N ALA A 467 3.40 -9.68 -36.15
CA ALA A 467 4.85 -9.61 -36.30
C ALA A 467 5.21 -8.59 -37.39
N ASP A 468 6.28 -7.83 -37.15
CA ASP A 468 6.83 -6.91 -38.12
C ASP A 468 7.24 -7.66 -39.39
N LEU A 469 6.88 -7.12 -40.55
CA LEU A 469 7.09 -7.79 -41.83
C LEU A 469 8.56 -7.83 -42.27
N GLN A 470 9.41 -6.93 -41.77
CA GLN A 470 10.83 -6.85 -42.11
C GLN A 470 11.68 -7.65 -41.13
N THR A 471 11.40 -7.50 -39.83
CA THR A 471 12.22 -8.08 -38.77
C THR A 471 11.65 -9.39 -38.25
N GLY A 472 10.34 -9.61 -38.34
CA GLY A 472 9.65 -10.72 -37.70
C GLY A 472 9.42 -10.52 -36.19
N GLU A 473 9.84 -9.37 -35.63
CA GLU A 473 9.66 -9.08 -34.21
C GLU A 473 8.20 -8.82 -33.86
N PHE A 474 7.78 -9.25 -32.67
CA PHE A 474 6.48 -8.90 -32.11
C PHE A 474 6.59 -8.64 -30.62
N TYR A 475 5.62 -7.86 -30.12
CA TYR A 475 5.47 -7.55 -28.70
C TYR A 475 4.01 -7.77 -28.29
N MET A 476 3.81 -8.30 -27.10
CA MET A 476 2.51 -8.48 -26.47
C MET A 476 2.67 -8.44 -24.95
N ASP A 477 1.65 -8.00 -24.23
CA ASP A 477 1.68 -7.93 -22.77
C ASP A 477 0.65 -8.91 -22.19
N ALA A 478 1.02 -9.66 -21.16
CA ALA A 478 0.14 -10.62 -20.49
C ALA A 478 0.53 -10.80 -19.02
N PRO A 479 -0.44 -11.16 -18.15
CA PRO A 479 -0.11 -11.48 -16.77
C PRO A 479 0.65 -12.80 -16.63
N SER A 480 1.08 -13.14 -15.42
CA SER A 480 1.58 -14.48 -15.12
C SER A 480 0.54 -15.55 -15.46
N GLY A 481 1.00 -16.76 -15.74
CA GLY A 481 0.15 -17.88 -16.08
C GLY A 481 0.69 -18.74 -17.23
N GLN A 482 -0.13 -19.72 -17.61
CA GLN A 482 0.21 -20.68 -18.66
C GLN A 482 -0.59 -20.40 -19.93
N TYR A 483 0.15 -20.24 -21.03
CA TYR A 483 -0.39 -19.82 -22.31
C TYR A 483 0.01 -20.78 -23.44
N ASP A 484 -0.82 -20.85 -24.46
CA ASP A 484 -0.48 -21.33 -25.78
C ASP A 484 -0.22 -20.12 -26.69
N LEU A 485 1.02 -19.99 -27.18
CA LEU A 485 1.41 -18.98 -28.15
C LEU A 485 1.15 -19.54 -29.56
N LEU A 486 0.10 -19.03 -30.21
CA LEU A 486 -0.33 -19.46 -31.53
C LEU A 486 0.15 -18.48 -32.60
N ILE A 487 1.02 -18.94 -33.49
CA ILE A 487 1.55 -18.17 -34.61
C ILE A 487 0.89 -18.68 -35.88
N GLN A 488 0.20 -17.81 -36.60
CA GLN A 488 -0.54 -18.17 -37.80
C GLN A 488 -0.44 -17.10 -38.89
N GLY A 489 -0.49 -17.55 -40.14
CA GLY A 489 -0.49 -16.67 -41.30
C GLY A 489 -0.69 -17.48 -42.58
N ASP A 490 -1.11 -16.81 -43.64
CA ASP A 490 -1.46 -17.46 -44.92
C ASP A 490 -0.28 -18.20 -45.57
N GLU A 491 0.95 -17.79 -45.27
CA GLU A 491 2.20 -18.27 -45.90
C GLU A 491 3.04 -19.17 -44.99
N ILE A 492 2.56 -19.44 -43.77
CA ILE A 492 3.24 -20.28 -42.78
C ILE A 492 2.34 -21.42 -42.34
N GLN A 493 2.94 -22.51 -41.88
CA GLN A 493 2.17 -23.48 -41.11
C GLN A 493 1.87 -22.86 -39.74
N THR A 494 0.61 -22.97 -39.29
CA THR A 494 0.25 -22.57 -37.93
C THR A 494 1.07 -23.39 -36.94
N THR A 495 1.81 -22.69 -36.09
CA THR A 495 2.61 -23.28 -35.01
C THR A 495 2.01 -22.85 -33.68
N SER A 496 2.02 -23.75 -32.70
CA SER A 496 1.68 -23.44 -31.31
C SER A 496 2.84 -23.89 -30.42
N SER A 497 3.18 -23.06 -29.43
CA SER A 497 4.15 -23.40 -28.38
C SER A 497 3.59 -23.04 -27.00
N SER A 498 3.97 -23.80 -25.99
CA SER A 498 3.67 -23.46 -24.60
C SER A 498 4.53 -22.29 -24.12
N LEU A 499 3.93 -21.31 -23.47
CA LEU A 499 4.62 -20.25 -22.75
C LEU A 499 4.15 -20.27 -21.28
N ILE A 500 5.09 -20.33 -20.35
CA ILE A 500 4.80 -20.18 -18.93
C ILE A 500 5.43 -18.85 -18.49
N ILE A 501 4.59 -17.97 -17.96
CA ILE A 501 5.03 -16.71 -17.36
C ILE A 501 4.92 -16.89 -15.85
N LEU A 502 6.07 -16.99 -15.18
CA LEU A 502 6.09 -17.09 -13.74
C LEU A 502 5.81 -15.71 -13.13
N TYR A 503 5.08 -15.70 -12.02
CA TYR A 503 4.75 -14.48 -11.29
C TYR A 503 6.00 -13.78 -10.73
N ASP A 504 6.95 -14.55 -10.23
CA ASP A 504 8.22 -14.08 -9.66
C ASP A 504 9.28 -13.67 -10.71
N HIS A 505 8.90 -13.58 -11.99
CA HIS A 505 9.85 -13.27 -13.04
C HIS A 505 10.44 -11.86 -12.86
N MET A 506 11.74 -11.80 -12.54
CA MET A 506 12.45 -10.58 -12.17
C MET A 506 12.37 -9.48 -13.23
N ASN A 507 12.44 -9.85 -14.52
CA ASN A 507 12.38 -8.89 -15.62
C ASN A 507 10.94 -8.71 -16.12
N ARG A 508 10.52 -7.47 -16.36
CA ARG A 508 9.24 -7.19 -17.03
C ARG A 508 9.21 -7.63 -18.49
N GLU A 509 10.36 -7.91 -19.10
CA GLU A 509 10.46 -8.43 -20.47
C GLU A 509 10.79 -9.93 -20.49
N ILE A 510 10.03 -10.69 -21.27
CA ILE A 510 10.25 -12.11 -21.56
C ILE A 510 10.73 -12.21 -23.01
N ASP A 511 11.99 -12.58 -23.19
CA ASP A 511 12.63 -12.65 -24.50
C ASP A 511 12.55 -14.07 -25.08
N LEU A 512 11.64 -14.26 -26.04
CA LEU A 512 11.44 -15.50 -26.80
C LEU A 512 12.20 -15.52 -28.14
N THR A 513 13.06 -14.53 -28.41
CA THR A 513 13.70 -14.35 -29.73
C THR A 513 14.62 -15.50 -30.16
N LYS A 514 15.03 -16.36 -29.21
CA LYS A 514 15.85 -17.56 -29.47
C LYS A 514 15.06 -18.85 -29.62
N GLU A 515 13.77 -18.84 -29.27
CA GLU A 515 12.98 -20.07 -29.04
C GLU A 515 11.92 -20.31 -30.12
N ILE A 516 11.63 -19.30 -30.95
CA ILE A 516 10.54 -19.36 -31.93
C ILE A 516 11.08 -19.58 -33.34
N LEU A 517 10.89 -20.80 -33.85
CA LEU A 517 11.23 -21.20 -35.22
C LEU A 517 9.96 -21.63 -35.95
N VAL A 518 9.60 -20.93 -37.02
CA VAL A 518 8.36 -21.18 -37.78
C VAL A 518 8.69 -21.84 -39.11
N THR A 519 7.89 -22.84 -39.50
CA THR A 519 8.09 -23.60 -40.74
C THR A 519 7.13 -23.11 -41.82
N LEU A 520 7.65 -22.86 -43.02
CA LEU A 520 6.86 -22.45 -44.18
C LEU A 520 5.96 -23.59 -44.68
N THR A 521 4.73 -23.28 -45.07
CA THR A 521 3.86 -24.22 -45.76
C THR A 521 4.44 -24.48 -47.15
N ALA A 522 4.93 -25.69 -47.38
CA ALA A 522 5.59 -26.07 -48.64
C ALA A 522 4.64 -25.97 -49.84
N LYS A 523 4.65 -24.81 -50.51
CA LYS A 523 4.48 -24.57 -51.96
C LYS A 523 4.56 -23.07 -52.25
N LEU A 524 5.71 -22.46 -51.98
CA LEU A 524 6.04 -21.21 -52.65
C LEU A 524 6.58 -21.59 -54.03
N LYS A 525 5.80 -21.31 -55.09
CA LYS A 525 6.39 -21.11 -56.41
C LYS A 525 7.47 -20.05 -56.22
N GLU A 526 8.67 -20.28 -56.73
CA GLU A 526 9.64 -19.21 -56.93
C GLU A 526 8.94 -18.11 -57.73
N ILE A 527 8.49 -17.06 -57.04
CA ILE A 527 8.13 -15.80 -57.64
C ILE A 527 9.44 -15.01 -57.67
N PRO A 528 9.84 -14.48 -58.82
CA PRO A 528 11.03 -13.65 -58.89
C PRO A 528 10.92 -12.52 -57.86
N SER A 529 12.02 -12.28 -57.15
CA SER A 529 12.10 -11.30 -56.06
C SER A 529 11.44 -9.97 -56.47
N PRO A 530 10.51 -9.43 -55.67
CA PRO A 530 9.83 -8.19 -55.99
C PRO A 530 10.85 -7.06 -56.09
N GLN A 531 10.86 -6.33 -57.20
CA GLN A 531 11.75 -5.18 -57.37
C GLN A 531 11.14 -3.96 -56.68
N ILE A 532 11.98 -3.12 -56.06
CA ILE A 532 11.56 -1.80 -55.60
C ILE A 532 11.56 -0.87 -56.82
N LEU A 533 10.39 -0.40 -57.22
CA LEU A 533 10.19 0.49 -58.35
C LEU A 533 9.59 1.81 -57.84
N ASP A 534 9.82 2.92 -58.55
CA ASP A 534 9.20 4.22 -58.23
C ASP A 534 7.97 4.44 -59.13
N LYS A 535 6.83 3.85 -58.75
CA LYS A 535 5.57 3.90 -59.52
C LYS A 535 4.48 4.75 -58.85
N ILE A 536 4.76 5.37 -57.71
CA ILE A 536 3.82 6.28 -57.03
C ILE A 536 4.25 7.73 -57.32
N SER A 537 3.50 8.42 -58.16
CA SER A 537 3.74 9.85 -58.42
C SER A 537 2.67 10.72 -57.77
N THR A 538 3.10 11.69 -56.97
CA THR A 538 2.26 12.72 -56.34
C THR A 538 3.03 14.05 -56.29
N SER A 539 2.33 15.17 -56.45
CA SER A 539 2.88 16.51 -56.23
C SER A 539 2.87 16.91 -54.75
N ASP A 540 2.09 16.21 -53.93
CA ASP A 540 1.66 16.68 -52.61
C ASP A 540 2.31 15.82 -51.53
N THR A 541 3.63 15.97 -51.33
CA THR A 541 4.38 15.19 -50.32
C THR A 541 4.43 15.85 -48.94
N LEU A 542 4.17 17.16 -48.88
CA LEU A 542 4.00 17.92 -47.64
C LEU A 542 2.82 18.88 -47.84
N ILE A 543 1.79 18.75 -47.00
CA ILE A 543 0.57 19.53 -47.05
C ILE A 543 0.39 20.18 -45.68
N MET A 544 0.24 21.49 -45.65
CA MET A 544 -0.01 22.25 -44.41
C MET A 544 -1.46 22.68 -44.42
N VAL A 545 -2.19 22.39 -43.35
CA VAL A 545 -3.60 22.75 -43.20
C VAL A 545 -3.86 23.36 -41.82
N SER A 546 -4.92 24.17 -41.75
CA SER A 546 -5.32 24.89 -40.55
C SER A 546 -6.78 24.60 -40.17
N SER A 547 -7.35 23.52 -40.72
CA SER A 547 -8.69 23.03 -40.40
C SER A 547 -8.70 21.50 -40.48
N ASP A 548 -9.69 20.89 -39.85
CA ASP A 548 -10.00 19.46 -39.87
C ASP A 548 -10.82 19.03 -41.10
N GLU A 549 -10.97 19.93 -42.09
CA GLU A 549 -11.59 19.58 -43.37
C GLU A 549 -10.77 18.51 -44.14
N PRO A 550 -11.43 17.59 -44.86
CA PRO A 550 -10.75 16.56 -45.63
C PRO A 550 -9.80 17.13 -46.69
N VAL A 551 -8.59 16.58 -46.75
CA VAL A 551 -7.51 16.92 -47.67
C VAL A 551 -7.42 15.88 -48.79
N ASP A 552 -7.61 16.31 -50.03
CA ASP A 552 -7.49 15.45 -51.20
C ASP A 552 -6.03 15.26 -51.63
N ILE A 553 -5.52 14.03 -51.50
CA ILE A 553 -4.19 13.62 -51.94
C ILE A 553 -4.30 12.95 -53.31
N ARG A 554 -3.72 13.57 -54.35
CA ARG A 554 -3.82 13.07 -55.73
C ARG A 554 -2.64 12.17 -56.08
N LEU A 555 -2.94 10.90 -56.37
CA LEU A 555 -1.94 9.89 -56.71
C LEU A 555 -2.09 9.47 -58.18
N ASN A 556 -0.96 9.30 -58.86
CA ASN A 556 -0.87 8.61 -60.13
C ASN A 556 -0.21 7.25 -59.92
N LEU A 557 -1.00 6.20 -60.08
CA LEU A 557 -0.71 4.81 -59.72
C LEU A 557 -0.87 3.88 -60.93
N GLU A 558 -0.35 2.66 -60.82
CA GLU A 558 -0.59 1.62 -61.82
C GLU A 558 -2.00 0.99 -61.66
N ARG A 559 -2.61 0.54 -62.77
CA ARG A 559 -3.89 -0.17 -62.70
C ARG A 559 -3.68 -1.61 -62.21
N ASP A 560 -4.70 -2.16 -61.59
CA ASP A 560 -4.71 -3.53 -61.07
C ASP A 560 -3.59 -3.76 -60.02
N ALA A 561 -3.25 -2.69 -59.30
CA ALA A 561 -2.33 -2.69 -58.17
C ALA A 561 -3.10 -2.54 -56.85
N ASP A 562 -2.52 -3.02 -55.75
CA ASP A 562 -3.05 -2.83 -54.40
C ASP A 562 -2.28 -1.71 -53.70
N LEU A 563 -3.00 -0.71 -53.20
CA LEU A 563 -2.46 0.40 -52.44
C LEU A 563 -2.80 0.23 -50.96
N PHE A 564 -1.77 0.29 -50.12
CA PHE A 564 -1.87 0.35 -48.67
C PHE A 564 -1.40 1.72 -48.20
N ILE A 565 -2.15 2.36 -47.31
CA ILE A 565 -1.83 3.65 -46.73
C ILE A 565 -1.79 3.49 -45.22
N ASN A 566 -0.60 3.44 -44.64
CA ASN A 566 -0.41 3.40 -43.19
C ASN A 566 -0.36 4.83 -42.65
N ILE A 567 -1.22 5.16 -41.70
CA ILE A 567 -1.41 6.50 -41.18
C ILE A 567 -0.76 6.58 -39.80
N TYR A 568 0.09 7.57 -39.59
CA TYR A 568 0.68 7.89 -38.29
C TYR A 568 0.37 9.33 -37.91
N ASN A 569 0.24 9.63 -36.62
CA ASN A 569 0.18 10.99 -36.08
C ASN A 569 1.36 11.19 -35.11
N ASP A 570 2.27 12.11 -35.46
CA ASP A 570 3.59 12.40 -34.88
C ASP A 570 4.55 11.20 -34.80
N THR A 571 4.13 10.09 -34.20
CA THR A 571 4.75 8.75 -34.22
C THR A 571 3.76 7.59 -33.99
N ILE A 572 2.52 7.88 -33.60
CA ILE A 572 1.50 6.90 -33.20
C ILE A 572 0.80 6.36 -34.45
N PHE A 573 0.72 5.04 -34.61
CA PHE A 573 -0.02 4.41 -35.71
C PHE A 573 -1.53 4.54 -35.47
N VAL A 574 -2.25 5.11 -36.45
CA VAL A 574 -3.69 5.37 -36.37
C VAL A 574 -4.48 4.25 -37.06
N GLY A 575 -3.97 3.73 -38.19
CA GLY A 575 -4.65 2.68 -38.95
C GLY A 575 -4.10 2.53 -40.37
N THR A 576 -4.66 1.56 -41.11
CA THR A 576 -4.31 1.27 -42.50
C THR A 576 -5.54 1.27 -43.40
N ASP A 577 -5.51 2.09 -44.44
CA ASP A 577 -6.50 2.01 -45.53
C ASP A 577 -5.95 1.20 -46.70
N THR A 578 -6.80 0.37 -47.31
CA THR A 578 -6.42 -0.51 -48.43
C THR A 578 -7.35 -0.31 -49.61
N PHE A 579 -6.78 -0.16 -50.82
CA PHE A 579 -7.52 0.08 -52.05
C PHE A 579 -7.02 -0.77 -53.21
N ARG A 580 -7.95 -1.33 -54.00
CA ARG A 580 -7.64 -1.91 -55.31
C ARG A 580 -7.73 -0.82 -56.38
N ILE A 581 -6.65 -0.61 -57.13
CA ILE A 581 -6.56 0.52 -58.07
C ILE A 581 -7.15 0.17 -59.44
N GLU A 582 -8.37 0.65 -59.71
CA GLU A 582 -9.04 0.46 -61.00
C GLU A 582 -8.63 1.50 -62.06
N ARG A 583 -8.20 2.69 -61.63
CA ARG A 583 -7.85 3.82 -62.49
C ARG A 583 -6.53 4.44 -62.04
N ARG A 584 -5.69 4.83 -63.00
CA ARG A 584 -4.36 5.38 -62.71
C ARG A 584 -4.40 6.65 -61.86
N ARG A 585 -5.37 7.53 -62.08
CA ARG A 585 -5.59 8.68 -61.20
C ARG A 585 -6.48 8.24 -60.06
N PHE A 586 -5.94 8.32 -58.85
CA PHE A 586 -6.61 8.01 -57.60
C PHE A 586 -6.55 9.25 -56.70
N THR A 587 -7.60 9.50 -55.93
CA THR A 587 -7.65 10.61 -54.99
C THR A 587 -8.07 10.05 -53.64
N TYR A 588 -7.21 10.23 -52.65
CA TYR A 588 -7.44 9.82 -51.29
C TYR A 588 -7.81 11.05 -50.46
N SER A 589 -9.03 11.07 -49.93
CA SER A 589 -9.53 12.16 -49.10
C SER A 589 -9.22 11.84 -47.63
N PHE A 590 -8.28 12.56 -47.03
CA PHE A 590 -7.77 12.31 -45.68
C PHE A 590 -8.22 13.39 -44.70
N ILE A 591 -8.78 13.01 -43.54
CA ILE A 591 -9.11 13.96 -42.46
C ILE A 591 -7.92 14.04 -41.51
N PRO A 592 -7.26 15.21 -41.39
CA PRO A 592 -6.03 15.34 -40.61
C PRO A 592 -6.31 15.49 -39.11
N LEU A 593 -5.51 14.81 -38.27
CA LEU A 593 -5.49 15.04 -36.81
C LEU A 593 -4.52 16.19 -36.48
N PRO A 594 -4.71 16.93 -35.37
CA PRO A 594 -3.74 17.94 -34.93
C PRO A 594 -2.32 17.36 -34.87
N GLY A 595 -1.32 18.14 -35.28
CA GLY A 595 0.08 17.69 -35.35
C GLY A 595 0.49 17.18 -36.73
N LYS A 596 1.56 16.37 -36.78
CA LYS A 596 2.15 15.87 -38.03
C LYS A 596 1.58 14.50 -38.39
N ASN A 597 0.68 14.45 -39.36
CA ASN A 597 0.18 13.20 -39.91
C ASN A 597 1.15 12.69 -40.98
N ILE A 598 1.62 11.44 -40.87
CA ILE A 598 2.54 10.80 -41.83
C ILE A 598 1.80 9.64 -42.46
N LEU A 599 1.52 9.74 -43.76
CA LEU A 599 0.90 8.70 -44.56
C LEU A 599 2.00 7.98 -45.33
N LYS A 600 2.23 6.71 -45.01
CA LYS A 600 3.20 5.85 -45.70
C LYS A 600 2.46 4.96 -46.70
N LEU A 601 2.63 5.25 -47.98
CA LEU A 601 1.99 4.56 -49.08
C LEU A 601 2.87 3.40 -49.54
N LYS A 602 2.27 2.22 -49.69
CA LYS A 602 2.86 1.04 -50.30
C LYS A 602 1.96 0.59 -51.45
N LEU A 603 2.49 0.55 -52.67
CA LEU A 603 1.80 0.02 -53.84
C LEU A 603 2.41 -1.34 -54.20
N VAL A 604 1.57 -2.35 -54.42
CA VAL A 604 1.94 -3.68 -54.93
C VAL A 604 1.35 -3.82 -56.32
N ASP A 605 2.20 -3.89 -57.35
CA ASP A 605 1.71 -4.05 -58.72
C ASP A 605 1.27 -5.51 -59.01
N LYS A 606 0.66 -5.72 -60.18
CA LYS A 606 0.16 -7.03 -60.63
C LYS A 606 1.26 -8.12 -60.72
N ASP A 607 2.52 -7.71 -60.82
CA ASP A 607 3.69 -8.58 -60.95
C ASP A 607 4.39 -8.78 -59.58
N GLY A 608 3.83 -8.19 -58.50
CA GLY A 608 4.31 -8.29 -57.13
C GLY A 608 5.36 -7.25 -56.74
N ASN A 609 5.74 -6.33 -57.63
CA ASN A 609 6.75 -5.32 -57.31
C ASN A 609 6.21 -4.27 -56.35
N LEU A 610 7.12 -3.67 -55.57
CA LEU A 610 6.79 -2.73 -54.52
C LEU A 610 7.18 -1.30 -54.90
N SER A 611 6.31 -0.34 -54.59
CA SER A 611 6.63 1.08 -54.61
C SER A 611 6.24 1.72 -53.30
N PHE A 612 7.08 2.64 -52.79
CA PHE A 612 6.86 3.33 -51.52
C PHE A 612 6.84 4.84 -51.72
N LYS A 613 5.99 5.54 -50.98
CA LYS A 613 5.95 7.00 -50.96
C LYS A 613 5.41 7.51 -49.64
N ASP A 614 5.99 8.58 -49.12
CA ASP A 614 5.46 9.24 -47.92
C ASP A 614 4.76 10.55 -48.31
N VAL A 615 3.64 10.82 -47.67
CA VAL A 615 2.93 12.10 -47.71
C VAL A 615 2.74 12.58 -46.28
N ILE A 616 3.18 13.80 -45.98
CA ILE A 616 3.04 14.40 -44.66
C ILE A 616 1.96 15.46 -44.71
N VAL A 617 0.98 15.39 -43.81
CA VAL A 617 -0.05 16.42 -43.63
C VAL A 617 0.10 17.01 -42.23
N VAL A 618 0.55 18.26 -42.13
CA VAL A 618 0.67 18.96 -40.85
C VAL A 618 -0.58 19.80 -40.64
N TYR A 619 -1.35 19.47 -39.61
CA TYR A 619 -2.49 20.26 -39.21
C TYR A 619 -2.15 21.05 -37.96
N THR A 620 -2.16 22.37 -38.09
CA THR A 620 -2.00 23.30 -36.97
C THR A 620 -3.34 23.99 -36.72
N PRO A 621 -4.17 23.49 -35.78
CA PRO A 621 -5.44 24.12 -35.47
C PRO A 621 -5.22 25.56 -34.97
N PRO A 622 -6.04 26.53 -35.39
CA PRO A 622 -6.03 27.86 -34.81
C PRO A 622 -6.46 27.80 -33.33
N PRO A 623 -5.95 28.70 -32.47
CA PRO A 623 -6.34 28.75 -31.06
C PRO A 623 -7.85 29.03 -30.95
N THR A 624 -8.62 28.05 -30.50
CA THR A 624 -10.06 28.20 -30.27
C THR A 624 -10.32 28.77 -28.89
N ALA A 625 -11.05 29.88 -28.85
CA ALA A 625 -11.59 30.48 -27.62
C ALA A 625 -12.74 29.60 -27.05
N PRO A 626 -12.89 29.52 -25.72
CA PRO A 626 -13.92 28.71 -25.09
C PRO A 626 -15.33 29.25 -25.40
N VAL A 627 -16.18 28.38 -25.94
CA VAL A 627 -17.61 28.66 -26.16
C VAL A 627 -18.38 28.15 -24.93
N VAL A 628 -18.91 29.08 -24.15
CA VAL A 628 -19.83 28.82 -23.03
C VAL A 628 -21.23 28.54 -23.59
N GLN A 629 -21.84 27.41 -23.22
CA GLN A 629 -23.29 27.23 -23.30
C GLN A 629 -23.91 27.28 -21.90
N PRO A 630 -24.98 28.06 -21.67
CA PRO A 630 -25.68 28.07 -20.39
C PRO A 630 -26.76 26.98 -20.37
N VAL A 631 -26.70 26.08 -19.39
CA VAL A 631 -27.83 25.21 -19.03
C VAL A 631 -28.64 25.92 -17.93
N LYS A 632 -29.96 26.02 -18.17
CA LYS A 632 -30.95 26.65 -17.30
C LYS A 632 -31.19 25.84 -16.03
N ALA A 633 -31.44 26.55 -14.93
CA ALA A 633 -32.05 26.04 -13.72
C ALA A 633 -33.56 25.86 -13.92
N ASP A 634 -34.08 24.68 -13.56
CA ASP A 634 -35.51 24.47 -13.33
C ASP A 634 -35.77 24.35 -11.82
N THR A 635 -36.57 25.28 -11.31
CA THR A 635 -37.23 25.24 -10.01
C THR A 635 -38.45 24.33 -10.06
N VAL A 636 -38.63 23.48 -9.05
CA VAL A 636 -39.96 22.94 -8.68
C VAL A 636 -40.10 22.91 -7.16
N THR A 637 -41.12 23.62 -6.66
CA THR A 637 -41.69 23.47 -5.31
C THR A 637 -43.15 23.04 -5.45
N GLN A 638 -43.57 21.98 -4.75
CA GLN A 638 -44.96 21.76 -4.31
C GLN A 638 -44.98 21.02 -2.97
N PRO A 639 -45.92 21.34 -2.05
CA PRO A 639 -46.17 20.56 -0.83
C PRO A 639 -47.26 19.49 -1.07
N LEU A 640 -47.10 18.29 -0.51
CA LEU A 640 -48.09 17.21 -0.53
C LEU A 640 -48.58 16.90 0.90
N THR A 641 -49.90 16.87 1.07
CA THR A 641 -50.58 16.46 2.31
C THR A 641 -50.74 14.94 2.32
N GLY A 642 -49.86 14.22 3.03
CA GLY A 642 -50.00 12.78 3.28
C GLY A 642 -50.33 12.45 4.74
N VAL A 643 -50.67 11.19 5.01
CA VAL A 643 -50.89 10.65 6.37
C VAL A 643 -49.57 9.96 6.79
N PRO A 644 -49.05 10.19 8.02
CA PRO A 644 -47.89 9.45 8.54
C PRO A 644 -48.13 7.94 8.46
N ASP A 645 -47.14 7.16 8.04
CA ASP A 645 -47.19 5.70 8.06
C ASP A 645 -46.87 5.14 9.47
N GLU A 646 -47.18 3.86 9.69
CA GLU A 646 -46.96 3.20 10.99
C GLU A 646 -45.47 3.13 11.37
N GLU A 647 -44.59 3.12 10.37
CA GLU A 647 -43.14 3.12 10.54
C GLU A 647 -42.64 4.46 11.09
N LEU A 648 -43.11 5.59 10.55
CA LEU A 648 -42.83 6.92 11.06
C LEU A 648 -43.35 7.13 12.49
N GLU A 649 -44.53 6.61 12.82
CA GLU A 649 -45.05 6.67 14.20
C GLU A 649 -44.19 5.85 15.17
N GLN A 650 -43.55 4.78 14.69
CA GLN A 650 -42.61 3.97 15.46
C GLN A 650 -41.27 4.71 15.65
N PHE A 651 -40.71 5.28 14.58
CA PHE A 651 -39.50 6.13 14.65
C PHE A 651 -39.66 7.31 15.62
N LEU A 652 -40.82 7.97 15.62
CA LEU A 652 -41.08 9.08 16.55
C LEU A 652 -41.03 8.61 18.01
N LYS A 653 -41.55 7.43 18.33
CA LYS A 653 -41.49 6.88 19.69
C LYS A 653 -40.05 6.56 20.10
N GLU A 654 -39.29 5.94 19.20
CA GLU A 654 -37.88 5.62 19.44
C GLU A 654 -37.08 6.90 19.71
N TYR A 655 -37.27 7.95 18.92
CA TYR A 655 -36.65 9.26 19.15
C TYR A 655 -37.09 9.90 20.48
N ILE A 656 -38.35 9.77 20.90
CA ILE A 656 -38.82 10.26 22.22
C ILE A 656 -38.12 9.54 23.38
N GLU A 657 -37.84 8.25 23.24
CA GLU A 657 -37.22 7.46 24.31
C GLU A 657 -35.79 7.93 24.61
N ILE A 658 -35.02 8.27 23.58
CA ILE A 658 -33.60 8.65 23.69
C ILE A 658 -33.34 10.17 23.69
N ALA A 659 -34.35 11.00 23.45
CA ALA A 659 -34.17 12.46 23.42
C ALA A 659 -33.96 13.09 24.81
N ASP A 660 -33.12 14.13 24.84
CA ASP A 660 -32.90 15.00 25.99
C ASP A 660 -34.13 15.87 26.33
N GLU A 661 -34.23 16.38 27.56
CA GLU A 661 -35.46 16.98 28.13
C GLU A 661 -36.19 17.99 27.22
N ASP A 662 -35.48 18.94 26.60
CA ASP A 662 -36.08 19.96 25.74
C ASP A 662 -36.56 19.40 24.39
N LEU A 663 -35.78 18.49 23.78
CA LEU A 663 -36.10 17.86 22.50
C LEU A 663 -37.20 16.80 22.66
N LYS A 664 -37.17 16.07 23.78
CA LYS A 664 -38.18 15.09 24.18
C LYS A 664 -39.54 15.74 24.38
N THR A 665 -39.59 16.86 25.13
CA THR A 665 -40.83 17.63 25.32
C THR A 665 -41.40 18.08 23.99
N PHE A 666 -40.55 18.53 23.06
CA PHE A 666 -40.98 18.92 21.71
C PHE A 666 -41.54 17.74 20.90
N LEU A 667 -40.87 16.57 20.93
CA LEU A 667 -41.30 15.39 20.20
C LEU A 667 -42.59 14.77 20.76
N GLU A 668 -42.78 14.80 22.08
CA GLU A 668 -44.02 14.35 22.73
C GLU A 668 -45.23 15.23 22.37
N GLU A 669 -45.01 16.52 22.11
CA GLU A 669 -46.06 17.47 21.70
C GLU A 669 -46.28 17.53 20.18
N LEU A 670 -45.45 16.83 19.38
CA LEU A 670 -45.46 16.90 17.92
C LEU A 670 -46.64 16.12 17.31
N ASP A 671 -47.55 16.86 16.66
CA ASP A 671 -48.63 16.28 15.86
C ASP A 671 -48.21 16.20 14.38
N LEU A 672 -47.70 15.02 13.99
CA LEU A 672 -47.21 14.74 12.63
C LEU A 672 -48.25 15.05 11.54
N LYS A 673 -49.54 14.78 11.81
CA LYS A 673 -50.63 15.01 10.83
C LYS A 673 -50.92 16.48 10.65
N LYS A 674 -50.89 17.26 11.74
CA LYS A 674 -51.11 18.70 11.70
C LYS A 674 -49.97 19.43 10.97
N GLU A 675 -48.74 18.96 11.15
CA GLU A 675 -47.55 19.57 10.55
C GLU A 675 -47.23 19.03 9.15
N GLY A 676 -47.97 18.01 8.68
CA GLY A 676 -47.85 17.46 7.33
C GLY A 676 -46.59 16.63 7.11
N ILE A 677 -46.07 16.01 8.16
CA ILE A 677 -44.85 15.19 8.15
C ILE A 677 -45.25 13.75 7.86
N THR A 678 -44.66 13.16 6.82
CA THR A 678 -45.09 11.85 6.29
C THR A 678 -43.96 10.84 6.15
N SER A 679 -42.71 11.25 6.34
CA SER A 679 -41.54 10.37 6.41
C SER A 679 -40.57 10.77 7.53
N GLU A 680 -39.69 9.84 7.92
CA GLU A 680 -38.62 10.09 8.91
C GLU A 680 -37.71 11.24 8.45
N LYS A 681 -37.37 11.29 7.16
CA LYS A 681 -36.59 12.38 6.58
C LYS A 681 -37.26 13.75 6.77
N GLU A 682 -38.56 13.83 6.54
CA GLU A 682 -39.33 15.07 6.75
C GLU A 682 -39.42 15.43 8.23
N LEU A 683 -39.52 14.45 9.13
CA LEU A 683 -39.47 14.65 10.57
C LEU A 683 -38.13 15.26 10.99
N ILE A 684 -37.02 14.71 10.50
CA ILE A 684 -35.67 15.22 10.75
C ILE A 684 -35.50 16.66 10.23
N GLU A 685 -35.93 16.92 9.00
CA GLU A 685 -35.90 18.28 8.43
C GLU A 685 -36.77 19.26 9.23
N TYR A 686 -37.91 18.81 9.73
CA TYR A 686 -38.79 19.61 10.57
C TYR A 686 -38.19 19.91 11.95
N MET A 687 -37.57 18.92 12.62
CA MET A 687 -36.83 19.11 13.87
C MET A 687 -35.72 20.14 13.71
N LYS A 688 -34.89 20.01 12.66
CA LYS A 688 -33.79 20.93 12.32
C LYS A 688 -34.26 22.35 12.03
N LYS A 689 -35.47 22.51 11.50
CA LYS A 689 -36.06 23.83 11.23
C LYS A 689 -36.63 24.48 12.48
N LYS A 690 -37.05 23.70 13.47
CA LYS A 690 -37.68 24.18 14.72
C LYS A 690 -36.68 24.43 15.84
N SER A 691 -35.50 23.82 15.77
CA SER A 691 -34.38 24.07 16.70
C SER A 691 -34.04 25.55 16.83
N GLU A 692 -34.15 26.34 15.75
CA GLU A 692 -33.88 27.78 15.77
C GLU A 692 -34.83 28.61 16.66
N ILE A 693 -35.96 28.03 17.09
CA ILE A 693 -37.07 28.79 17.73
C ILE A 693 -37.47 28.19 19.09
N LEU A 694 -37.32 26.87 19.29
CA LEU A 694 -37.94 26.15 20.41
C LEU A 694 -37.00 25.72 21.54
N GLY A 695 -35.74 26.16 21.54
CA GLY A 695 -34.85 26.06 22.70
C GLY A 695 -33.86 24.89 22.69
N PHE A 696 -34.00 23.92 21.80
CA PHE A 696 -33.00 22.88 21.50
C PHE A 696 -32.22 23.25 20.23
N SER A 697 -30.94 22.91 20.15
CA SER A 697 -30.07 23.28 19.04
C SER A 697 -30.19 22.29 17.86
N SER A 698 -29.74 22.70 16.67
CA SER A 698 -29.64 21.75 15.54
C SER A 698 -28.67 20.60 15.85
N GLN A 699 -27.74 20.79 16.78
CA GLN A 699 -26.86 19.72 17.25
C GLN A 699 -27.63 18.64 18.01
N ASP A 700 -28.55 19.04 18.88
CA ASP A 700 -29.30 18.11 19.73
C ASP A 700 -30.12 17.12 18.85
N VAL A 701 -30.58 17.60 17.68
CA VAL A 701 -31.23 16.77 16.66
C VAL A 701 -30.25 15.81 15.97
N TYR A 702 -28.99 16.21 15.75
CA TYR A 702 -27.97 15.33 15.17
C TYR A 702 -27.48 14.28 16.16
N ASP A 703 -27.26 14.66 17.42
CA ASP A 703 -26.84 13.75 18.48
C ASP A 703 -27.91 12.67 18.72
N LEU A 704 -29.20 13.05 18.69
CA LEU A 704 -30.33 12.13 18.73
C LEU A 704 -30.30 11.06 17.63
N ILE A 705 -30.00 11.47 16.38
CA ILE A 705 -29.94 10.56 15.22
C ILE A 705 -28.76 9.59 15.36
N LEU A 706 -27.59 10.08 15.75
CA LEU A 706 -26.41 9.25 15.94
C LEU A 706 -26.62 8.22 17.05
N GLN A 707 -27.23 8.64 18.16
CA GLN A 707 -27.56 7.77 19.28
C GLN A 707 -28.59 6.70 18.88
N HIS A 708 -29.57 7.03 18.05
CA HIS A 708 -30.52 6.05 17.50
C HIS A 708 -29.85 5.00 16.62
N ILE A 709 -28.93 5.41 15.75
CA ILE A 709 -28.15 4.50 14.89
C ILE A 709 -27.30 3.54 15.73
N GLN A 710 -26.62 4.06 16.76
CA GLN A 710 -25.81 3.25 17.67
C GLN A 710 -26.65 2.18 18.38
N TYR A 711 -27.82 2.54 18.92
CA TYR A 711 -28.69 1.55 19.57
C TYR A 711 -29.29 0.54 18.60
N LYS A 712 -29.60 0.92 17.35
CA LYS A 712 -30.03 -0.03 16.32
C LYS A 712 -28.93 -1.03 15.96
N TYR A 713 -27.69 -0.56 15.87
CA TYR A 713 -26.54 -1.42 15.64
C TYR A 713 -26.39 -2.45 16.77
N ILE A 714 -26.38 -2.02 18.02
CA ILE A 714 -26.31 -2.92 19.18
C ILE A 714 -27.51 -3.87 19.25
N GLN A 715 -28.71 -3.40 18.90
CA GLN A 715 -29.90 -4.26 18.85
C GLN A 715 -29.74 -5.40 17.82
N SER A 716 -29.13 -5.13 16.66
CA SER A 716 -28.85 -6.19 15.67
C SER A 716 -27.94 -7.29 16.24
N TYR A 717 -26.94 -6.92 17.03
CA TYR A 717 -26.08 -7.89 17.70
C TYR A 717 -26.79 -8.64 18.81
N ILE A 718 -27.64 -7.96 19.59
CA ILE A 718 -28.50 -8.61 20.59
C ILE A 718 -29.40 -9.65 19.91
N ASP A 719 -29.98 -9.34 18.75
CA ASP A 719 -30.84 -10.26 17.99
C ASP A 719 -30.04 -11.47 17.49
N GLN A 720 -28.82 -11.26 17.01
CA GLN A 720 -27.91 -12.34 16.59
C GLN A 720 -27.48 -13.23 17.77
N LEU A 721 -27.07 -12.64 18.89
CA LEU A 721 -26.72 -13.39 20.11
C LEU A 721 -27.94 -14.15 20.66
N THR A 722 -29.13 -13.59 20.54
CA THR A 722 -30.39 -14.26 20.91
C THR A 722 -30.64 -15.48 20.04
N TYR A 723 -30.39 -15.36 18.73
CA TYR A 723 -30.53 -16.47 17.80
C TYR A 723 -29.50 -17.59 18.07
N LEU A 724 -28.25 -17.21 18.31
CA LEU A 724 -27.12 -18.12 18.52
C LEU A 724 -27.11 -18.80 19.90
N SER A 725 -27.72 -18.17 20.92
CA SER A 725 -27.75 -18.74 22.26
C SER A 725 -28.46 -20.09 22.28
N GLU A 726 -27.96 -21.05 23.06
CA GLU A 726 -28.67 -22.30 23.37
C GLU A 726 -29.32 -22.25 24.77
N ASP A 727 -28.99 -21.26 25.59
CA ASP A 727 -29.53 -21.08 26.94
C ASP A 727 -30.82 -20.25 26.91
N GLU A 728 -31.93 -20.85 27.35
CA GLU A 728 -33.26 -20.22 27.36
C GLU A 728 -33.36 -18.99 28.29
N ASN A 729 -32.59 -18.96 29.39
CA ASN A 729 -32.55 -17.80 30.28
C ASN A 729 -31.80 -16.65 29.62
N MET A 730 -30.71 -16.95 28.91
CA MET A 730 -29.96 -15.95 28.15
C MET A 730 -30.76 -15.40 26.98
N LYS A 731 -31.49 -16.24 26.23
CA LYS A 731 -32.44 -15.77 25.21
C LYS A 731 -33.48 -14.82 25.80
N THR A 732 -34.07 -15.22 26.93
CA THR A 732 -35.08 -14.40 27.61
C THR A 732 -34.50 -13.07 28.07
N PHE A 733 -33.26 -13.07 28.57
CA PHE A 733 -32.52 -11.87 28.96
C PHE A 733 -32.25 -10.95 27.77
N LEU A 734 -31.68 -11.48 26.68
CA LEU A 734 -31.35 -10.71 25.48
C LEU A 734 -32.61 -10.15 24.79
N GLN A 735 -33.70 -10.91 24.75
CA GLN A 735 -35.00 -10.44 24.22
C GLN A 735 -35.63 -9.30 25.04
N GLN A 736 -35.27 -9.17 26.32
CA GLN A 736 -35.76 -8.12 27.21
C GLN A 736 -34.80 -6.94 27.32
N LEU A 737 -33.57 -7.10 26.80
CA LEU A 737 -32.54 -6.09 26.86
C LEU A 737 -32.85 -4.96 25.89
N ASN A 738 -33.10 -3.77 26.43
CA ASN A 738 -33.19 -2.55 25.65
C ASN A 738 -31.87 -1.78 25.76
N PRO A 739 -31.04 -1.74 24.70
CA PRO A 739 -29.73 -1.10 24.75
C PRO A 739 -29.83 0.40 25.03
N ALA A 740 -30.91 1.07 24.61
CA ALA A 740 -31.13 2.48 24.89
C ALA A 740 -31.43 2.76 26.37
N ALA A 741 -32.25 1.91 27.00
CA ALA A 741 -32.62 2.05 28.41
C ALA A 741 -31.44 1.81 29.36
N GLU A 742 -30.54 0.92 28.98
CA GLU A 742 -29.36 0.53 29.75
C GLU A 742 -28.08 1.30 29.33
N ASN A 743 -28.21 2.24 28.40
CA ASN A 743 -27.11 3.04 27.85
C ASN A 743 -25.93 2.20 27.30
N ILE A 744 -26.26 1.14 26.56
CA ILE A 744 -25.30 0.23 25.92
C ILE A 744 -25.03 0.76 24.51
N THR A 745 -23.85 1.35 24.30
CA THR A 745 -23.51 2.06 23.06
C THR A 745 -22.47 1.34 22.21
N SER A 746 -21.83 0.30 22.75
CA SER A 746 -20.79 -0.50 22.08
C SER A 746 -20.94 -2.00 22.34
N LEU A 747 -20.25 -2.83 21.54
CA LEU A 747 -20.18 -4.28 21.76
C LEU A 747 -19.43 -4.62 23.05
N GLN A 748 -18.46 -3.79 23.44
CA GLN A 748 -17.78 -3.91 24.72
C GLN A 748 -18.74 -3.63 25.86
N ASP A 749 -19.58 -2.58 25.75
CA ASP A 749 -20.62 -2.27 26.74
C ASP A 749 -21.60 -3.44 26.85
N LEU A 750 -22.00 -4.04 25.72
CA LEU A 750 -22.91 -5.18 25.70
C LEU A 750 -22.29 -6.42 26.36
N TYR A 751 -21.04 -6.73 26.02
CA TYR A 751 -20.29 -7.83 26.62
C TYR A 751 -20.15 -7.64 28.14
N GLU A 752 -19.68 -6.48 28.58
CA GLU A 752 -19.54 -6.15 30.00
C GLU A 752 -20.89 -6.18 30.72
N PHE A 753 -21.94 -5.64 30.10
CA PHE A 753 -23.30 -5.68 30.66
C PHE A 753 -23.79 -7.12 30.84
N MET A 754 -23.59 -7.99 29.84
CA MET A 754 -23.94 -9.40 29.91
C MET A 754 -23.14 -10.14 30.99
N ILE A 755 -21.83 -9.92 31.07
CA ILE A 755 -20.97 -10.53 32.10
C ILE A 755 -21.39 -10.10 33.51
N ASN A 756 -21.65 -8.80 33.71
CA ASN A 756 -22.05 -8.25 35.00
C ASN A 756 -23.44 -8.72 35.44
N ASN A 757 -24.34 -9.02 34.50
CA ASN A 757 -25.71 -9.46 34.77
C ASN A 757 -25.91 -10.98 34.74
N ALA A 758 -24.89 -11.75 34.35
CA ALA A 758 -24.97 -13.21 34.23
C ALA A 758 -25.40 -13.90 35.53
N GLY A 759 -24.77 -13.51 36.66
CA GLY A 759 -25.04 -14.13 37.96
C GLY A 759 -26.46 -13.92 38.48
N GLU A 760 -27.09 -12.78 38.19
CA GLU A 760 -28.45 -12.45 38.62
C GLU A 760 -29.52 -13.06 37.69
N ASN A 761 -29.18 -13.28 36.42
CA ASN A 761 -30.09 -13.79 35.38
C ASN A 761 -29.91 -15.28 35.05
N THR A 762 -29.15 -16.00 35.89
CA THR A 762 -29.05 -17.48 35.90
C THR A 762 -28.42 -18.13 34.66
N PHE A 763 -27.67 -17.37 33.85
CA PHE A 763 -26.76 -17.89 32.81
C PHE A 763 -25.29 -17.69 33.23
N GLN A 764 -24.34 -18.44 32.67
CA GLN A 764 -22.93 -18.37 33.10
C GLN A 764 -22.13 -17.40 32.23
N THR A 765 -21.11 -16.78 32.83
CA THR A 765 -20.15 -15.94 32.09
C THR A 765 -19.37 -16.74 31.04
N GLY A 766 -19.20 -18.05 31.25
CA GLY A 766 -18.63 -18.97 30.26
C GLY A 766 -19.46 -19.05 28.98
N ASP A 767 -20.79 -19.11 29.12
CA ASP A 767 -21.74 -19.17 28.01
C ASP A 767 -21.74 -17.85 27.20
N VAL A 768 -21.56 -16.71 27.89
CA VAL A 768 -21.39 -15.40 27.24
C VAL A 768 -20.10 -15.36 26.43
N ASN A 769 -18.98 -15.84 27.00
CA ASN A 769 -17.69 -15.91 26.29
C ASN A 769 -17.76 -16.81 25.06
N GLU A 770 -18.45 -17.95 25.17
CA GLU A 770 -18.66 -18.89 24.07
C GLU A 770 -19.48 -18.25 22.94
N LEU A 771 -20.54 -17.51 23.26
CA LEU A 771 -21.36 -16.85 22.24
C LEU A 771 -20.64 -15.72 21.50
N PHE A 772 -19.85 -14.93 22.20
CA PHE A 772 -19.02 -13.91 21.56
C PHE A 772 -17.87 -14.54 20.74
N SER A 773 -17.36 -15.70 21.16
CA SER A 773 -16.42 -16.49 20.36
C SER A 773 -17.05 -17.05 19.08
N ILE A 774 -18.28 -17.58 19.15
CA ILE A 774 -19.05 -18.04 17.99
C ILE A 774 -19.35 -16.87 17.04
N LEU A 775 -19.72 -15.70 17.58
CA LEU A 775 -19.95 -14.50 16.80
C LEU A 775 -18.68 -14.06 16.05
N SER A 776 -17.50 -14.19 16.67
CA SER A 776 -16.20 -13.93 16.04
C SER A 776 -15.90 -14.93 14.91
N GLN A 777 -16.04 -16.23 15.18
CA GLN A 777 -15.81 -17.29 14.18
C GLN A 777 -16.77 -17.18 12.99
N ARG A 778 -18.01 -16.72 13.21
CA ARG A 778 -18.98 -16.49 12.14
C ARG A 778 -18.59 -15.31 11.24
N ALA A 779 -17.91 -14.31 11.78
CA ALA A 779 -17.35 -13.23 10.96
C ALA A 779 -16.22 -13.74 10.05
N GLU A 780 -15.34 -14.60 10.60
CA GLU A 780 -14.25 -15.25 9.84
C GLU A 780 -14.78 -16.20 8.76
N LEU A 781 -15.86 -16.95 9.03
CA LEU A 781 -16.52 -17.80 8.03
C LEU A 781 -17.09 -16.97 6.86
N LEU A 782 -17.75 -15.85 7.15
CA LEU A 782 -18.31 -14.99 6.10
C LEU A 782 -17.21 -14.38 5.24
N GLU A 783 -16.08 -14.02 5.85
CA GLU A 783 -14.88 -13.57 5.13
C GLU A 783 -14.33 -14.68 4.22
N LEU A 784 -14.17 -15.90 4.74
CA LEU A 784 -13.71 -17.04 3.95
C LEU A 784 -14.66 -17.37 2.80
N ILE A 785 -15.98 -17.32 3.01
CA ILE A 785 -16.98 -17.54 1.96
C ILE A 785 -16.80 -16.53 0.84
N ASN A 786 -16.59 -15.24 1.17
CA ASN A 786 -16.34 -14.20 0.17
C ASN A 786 -15.04 -14.45 -0.60
N GLN A 787 -13.96 -14.79 0.11
CA GLN A 787 -12.66 -15.08 -0.49
C GLN A 787 -12.73 -16.29 -1.45
N LEU A 788 -13.34 -17.39 -0.99
CA LEU A 788 -13.54 -18.59 -1.81
C LEU A 788 -14.49 -18.33 -2.99
N SER A 789 -15.53 -17.51 -2.81
CA SER A 789 -16.42 -17.07 -3.88
C SER A 789 -15.65 -16.33 -4.98
N ASP A 790 -14.75 -15.42 -4.60
CA ASP A 790 -13.96 -14.60 -5.52
C ASP A 790 -13.03 -15.44 -6.40
N ILE A 791 -12.45 -16.50 -5.86
CA ILE A 791 -11.54 -17.40 -6.59
C ILE A 791 -12.24 -18.62 -7.22
N SER A 792 -13.55 -18.80 -6.96
CA SER A 792 -14.35 -19.87 -7.54
C SER A 792 -14.78 -19.57 -8.98
N SER A 793 -15.13 -20.61 -9.72
CA SER A 793 -15.63 -20.48 -11.09
C SER A 793 -16.71 -21.53 -11.40
N GLY A 794 -17.47 -21.31 -12.47
CA GLY A 794 -18.51 -22.25 -12.91
C GLY A 794 -19.66 -22.38 -11.90
N ASN A 795 -20.15 -23.61 -11.71
CA ASN A 795 -21.28 -23.88 -10.83
C ASN A 795 -20.96 -23.63 -9.35
N LEU A 796 -19.69 -23.81 -8.95
CA LEU A 796 -19.23 -23.56 -7.59
C LEU A 796 -19.36 -22.07 -7.21
N LYS A 797 -19.18 -21.17 -8.18
CA LYS A 797 -19.38 -19.72 -7.97
C LYS A 797 -20.83 -19.35 -7.71
N ASN A 798 -21.75 -19.92 -8.49
CA ASN A 798 -23.18 -19.70 -8.29
C ASN A 798 -23.63 -20.21 -6.90
N VAL A 799 -23.02 -21.30 -6.43
CA VAL A 799 -23.28 -21.85 -5.09
C VAL A 799 -22.87 -20.87 -4.01
N PHE A 800 -21.69 -20.25 -4.09
CA PHE A 800 -21.30 -19.22 -3.13
C PHE A 800 -22.14 -17.93 -3.21
N GLU A 801 -22.55 -17.51 -4.41
CA GLU A 801 -23.42 -16.34 -4.60
C GLU A 801 -24.84 -16.55 -4.01
N GLU A 802 -25.30 -17.79 -3.91
CA GLU A 802 -26.62 -18.16 -3.36
C GLU A 802 -26.53 -18.76 -1.94
N LEU A 803 -25.32 -18.99 -1.41
CA LEU A 803 -25.10 -19.64 -0.13
C LEU A 803 -25.55 -18.72 1.01
N ASP A 804 -26.51 -19.21 1.78
CA ASP A 804 -26.90 -18.63 3.06
C ASP A 804 -26.35 -19.53 4.18
N PRO A 805 -25.28 -19.12 4.87
CA PRO A 805 -24.63 -19.92 5.91
C PRO A 805 -25.56 -20.24 7.07
N ASP A 806 -26.52 -19.37 7.36
CA ASP A 806 -27.47 -19.55 8.46
C ASP A 806 -28.53 -20.60 8.12
N ARG A 807 -28.99 -20.58 6.87
CA ARG A 807 -29.93 -21.56 6.35
C ARG A 807 -29.32 -22.96 6.35
N GLU A 808 -28.06 -23.06 5.96
CA GLU A 808 -27.33 -24.32 5.85
C GLU A 808 -26.63 -24.74 7.16
N LYS A 809 -26.71 -23.89 8.20
CA LYS A 809 -26.14 -24.12 9.54
C LYS A 809 -24.62 -24.31 9.54
N LEU A 810 -23.93 -23.51 8.73
CA LEU A 810 -22.48 -23.51 8.66
C LEU A 810 -21.94 -22.61 9.78
N LEU A 811 -21.13 -23.17 10.69
CA LEU A 811 -20.61 -22.43 11.84
C LEU A 811 -19.13 -22.03 11.67
N ASN A 812 -18.39 -22.78 10.85
CA ASN A 812 -16.97 -22.55 10.58
C ASN A 812 -16.59 -22.99 9.16
N SER A 813 -15.34 -22.72 8.80
CA SER A 813 -14.71 -23.07 7.51
C SER A 813 -14.80 -24.55 7.16
N VAL A 814 -14.75 -25.44 8.15
CA VAL A 814 -14.76 -26.89 7.96
C VAL A 814 -16.16 -27.36 7.59
N ASP A 815 -17.17 -26.83 8.26
CA ASP A 815 -18.58 -27.08 7.92
C ASP A 815 -18.86 -26.68 6.47
N LEU A 816 -18.32 -25.54 6.03
CA LEU A 816 -18.43 -25.07 4.65
C LEU A 816 -17.81 -26.04 3.64
N ILE A 817 -16.57 -26.47 3.84
CA ILE A 817 -15.89 -27.36 2.89
C ILE A 817 -16.55 -28.75 2.86
N ILE A 818 -16.95 -29.27 4.03
CA ILE A 818 -17.71 -30.53 4.10
C ILE A 818 -19.02 -30.39 3.35
N TRP A 819 -19.77 -29.31 3.60
CA TRP A 819 -21.03 -29.06 2.92
C TRP A 819 -20.82 -28.97 1.40
N LEU A 820 -19.77 -28.30 0.92
CA LEU A 820 -19.46 -28.26 -0.52
C LEU A 820 -19.16 -29.67 -1.08
N LEU A 821 -18.36 -30.48 -0.39
CA LEU A 821 -18.07 -31.84 -0.85
C LEU A 821 -19.34 -32.71 -0.92
N GLU A 822 -20.19 -32.65 0.11
CA GLU A 822 -21.43 -33.43 0.21
C GLU A 822 -22.49 -33.01 -0.81
N ASN A 823 -22.50 -31.74 -1.22
CA ASN A 823 -23.50 -31.18 -2.13
C ASN A 823 -23.03 -31.10 -3.60
N SER A 824 -21.83 -31.59 -3.91
CA SER A 824 -21.25 -31.51 -5.26
C SER A 824 -22.13 -32.10 -6.37
N GLU A 825 -22.76 -33.26 -6.16
CA GLU A 825 -23.67 -33.87 -7.13
C GLU A 825 -24.96 -33.05 -7.33
N GLU A 826 -25.49 -32.41 -6.29
CA GLU A 826 -26.76 -31.67 -6.33
C GLU A 826 -26.63 -30.36 -7.10
N TYR A 827 -25.50 -29.69 -6.96
CA TYR A 827 -25.23 -28.38 -7.56
C TYR A 827 -24.31 -28.47 -8.79
N GLU A 828 -24.12 -29.67 -9.33
CA GLU A 828 -23.42 -29.93 -10.59
C GLU A 828 -21.95 -29.42 -10.64
N TYR A 829 -21.23 -29.47 -9.53
CA TYR A 829 -19.77 -29.30 -9.50
C TYR A 829 -19.10 -30.59 -9.02
N THR A 830 -17.76 -30.67 -9.10
CA THR A 830 -17.00 -31.88 -8.75
C THR A 830 -16.21 -31.70 -7.46
N GLU A 831 -15.99 -32.80 -6.73
CA GLU A 831 -15.08 -32.80 -5.57
C GLU A 831 -13.68 -32.29 -5.95
N THR A 832 -13.23 -32.55 -7.18
CA THR A 832 -11.96 -32.03 -7.72
C THR A 832 -11.98 -30.51 -7.82
N GLU A 833 -13.08 -29.88 -8.24
CA GLU A 833 -13.20 -28.41 -8.28
C GLU A 833 -13.17 -27.79 -6.88
N VAL A 834 -13.81 -28.42 -5.89
CA VAL A 834 -13.73 -27.99 -4.47
C VAL A 834 -12.29 -28.09 -3.96
N MET A 835 -11.61 -29.20 -4.23
CA MET A 835 -10.24 -29.40 -3.78
C MET A 835 -9.24 -28.51 -4.51
N THR A 836 -9.43 -28.23 -5.81
CA THR A 836 -8.61 -27.26 -6.55
C THR A 836 -8.83 -25.84 -6.02
N LEU A 837 -10.07 -25.47 -5.69
CA LEU A 837 -10.37 -24.19 -5.06
C LEU A 837 -9.61 -24.04 -3.75
N LEU A 838 -9.66 -25.07 -2.90
CA LEU A 838 -8.97 -25.10 -1.63
C LEU A 838 -7.44 -25.03 -1.79
N VAL A 839 -6.88 -25.76 -2.75
CA VAL A 839 -5.45 -25.73 -3.04
C VAL A 839 -5.02 -24.34 -3.51
N ASN A 840 -5.80 -23.68 -4.36
CA ASN A 840 -5.52 -22.31 -4.82
C ASN A 840 -5.60 -21.30 -3.67
N TYR A 841 -6.53 -21.50 -2.72
CA TYR A 841 -6.61 -20.68 -1.51
C TYR A 841 -5.35 -20.83 -0.64
N LEU A 842 -4.82 -22.05 -0.53
CA LEU A 842 -3.63 -22.36 0.28
C LEU A 842 -2.28 -22.10 -0.43
N GLU A 843 -2.28 -21.69 -1.71
CA GLU A 843 -1.05 -21.50 -2.51
C GLU A 843 -0.15 -20.35 -2.03
N GLU A 844 -0.67 -19.45 -1.19
CA GLU A 844 0.09 -18.31 -0.62
C GLU A 844 0.90 -18.66 0.65
N GLU A 845 0.76 -19.88 1.18
CA GLU A 845 1.42 -20.31 2.43
C GLU A 845 2.78 -21.02 2.18
N ASP A 846 3.75 -20.88 3.10
CA ASP A 846 5.09 -21.49 2.94
C ASP A 846 4.99 -23.03 2.92
N LEU A 847 5.30 -23.63 1.76
CA LEU A 847 5.29 -25.07 1.54
C LEU A 847 6.13 -25.84 2.57
N GLN A 848 7.22 -25.26 3.12
CA GLN A 848 8.02 -25.91 4.16
C GLN A 848 7.29 -25.99 5.50
N GLU A 849 6.53 -24.95 5.89
CA GLU A 849 5.73 -24.95 7.11
C GLU A 849 4.51 -25.85 6.97
N ILE A 850 3.85 -25.79 5.81
CA ILE A 850 2.75 -26.71 5.46
C ILE A 850 3.22 -28.15 5.55
N MET A 851 4.40 -28.49 5.02
CA MET A 851 4.93 -29.85 5.10
C MET A 851 5.11 -30.35 6.53
N LYS A 852 5.47 -29.48 7.49
CA LYS A 852 5.56 -29.87 8.90
C LYS A 852 4.19 -30.20 9.48
N VAL A 853 3.18 -29.38 9.17
CA VAL A 853 1.80 -29.62 9.60
C VAL A 853 1.26 -30.89 8.97
N LEU A 854 1.42 -31.07 7.65
CA LEU A 854 0.99 -32.25 6.92
C LEU A 854 1.64 -33.53 7.46
N ILE A 855 2.93 -33.52 7.78
CA ILE A 855 3.60 -34.66 8.43
C ILE A 855 2.97 -34.91 9.80
N ALA A 856 2.79 -33.88 10.63
CA ALA A 856 2.23 -34.00 11.97
C ALA A 856 0.76 -34.45 12.02
N THR A 857 -0.03 -34.16 10.98
CA THR A 857 -1.45 -34.53 10.86
C THR A 857 -1.68 -35.80 10.04
N SER A 858 -0.65 -36.32 9.39
CA SER A 858 -0.70 -37.58 8.64
C SER A 858 -0.48 -38.79 9.55
N SER A 859 -0.82 -39.99 9.07
CA SER A 859 -0.50 -41.23 9.79
C SER A 859 -0.21 -42.38 8.83
N GLY A 860 0.60 -43.33 9.28
CA GLY A 860 0.84 -44.59 8.57
C GLY A 860 1.69 -44.41 7.30
N THR A 861 1.31 -45.08 6.22
CA THR A 861 2.09 -45.13 4.97
C THR A 861 2.20 -43.77 4.27
N LEU A 862 1.22 -42.87 4.46
CA LEU A 862 1.26 -41.50 3.95
C LEU A 862 2.24 -40.61 4.74
N GLU A 863 2.31 -40.78 6.06
CA GLU A 863 3.29 -40.10 6.92
C GLU A 863 4.72 -40.51 6.56
N ASP A 864 4.99 -41.82 6.47
CA ASP A 864 6.28 -42.35 6.06
C ASP A 864 6.69 -41.83 4.67
N PHE A 865 5.72 -41.71 3.75
CA PHE A 865 5.95 -41.14 2.42
C PHE A 865 6.33 -39.67 2.48
N LEU A 866 5.56 -38.84 3.20
CA LEU A 866 5.81 -37.41 3.37
C LEU A 866 7.16 -37.11 4.05
N ILE A 867 7.56 -37.90 5.06
CA ILE A 867 8.86 -37.77 5.74
C ILE A 867 10.01 -38.06 4.77
N SER A 868 9.82 -39.01 3.84
CA SER A 868 10.85 -39.38 2.85
C SER A 868 10.85 -38.52 1.59
N LEU A 869 9.82 -37.69 1.40
CA LEU A 869 9.62 -36.88 0.21
C LEU A 869 10.64 -35.74 0.15
N ASN A 870 11.45 -35.74 -0.90
CA ASN A 870 12.36 -34.64 -1.19
C ASN A 870 11.75 -33.75 -2.29
N LEU A 871 11.17 -32.63 -1.85
CA LEU A 871 10.47 -31.65 -2.69
C LEU A 871 11.32 -31.21 -3.90
N ARG A 872 12.63 -30.98 -3.70
CA ARG A 872 13.55 -30.52 -4.73
C ARG A 872 13.79 -31.57 -5.82
N THR A 873 13.96 -32.83 -5.44
CA THR A 873 14.19 -33.90 -6.43
C THR A 873 12.91 -34.34 -7.12
N SER A 874 11.76 -34.08 -6.51
CA SER A 874 10.44 -34.39 -7.05
C SER A 874 9.84 -33.25 -7.88
N ASN A 875 10.55 -32.12 -8.01
CA ASN A 875 10.08 -30.92 -8.71
C ASN A 875 8.74 -30.40 -8.18
N ILE A 876 8.59 -30.41 -6.85
CA ILE A 876 7.42 -29.90 -6.13
C ILE A 876 7.80 -28.54 -5.57
N SER A 877 7.11 -27.49 -6.03
CA SER A 877 7.45 -26.11 -5.71
C SER A 877 6.36 -25.33 -4.98
N ASN A 878 5.11 -25.81 -5.04
CA ASN A 878 3.97 -25.24 -4.32
C ASN A 878 3.04 -26.35 -3.79
N ILE A 879 1.99 -25.96 -3.07
CA ILE A 879 1.04 -26.90 -2.45
C ILE A 879 0.18 -27.63 -3.49
N GLY A 880 -0.09 -27.01 -4.64
CA GLY A 880 -0.77 -27.65 -5.77
C GLY A 880 0.05 -28.77 -6.41
N ASP A 881 1.34 -28.52 -6.67
CA ASP A 881 2.29 -29.52 -7.13
C ASP A 881 2.35 -30.70 -6.14
N LEU A 882 2.31 -30.41 -4.84
CA LEU A 882 2.33 -31.43 -3.79
C LEU A 882 1.04 -32.25 -3.80
N TYR A 883 -0.12 -31.61 -3.89
CA TYR A 883 -1.42 -32.28 -3.96
C TYR A 883 -1.50 -33.20 -5.19
N GLU A 884 -1.18 -32.68 -6.38
CA GLU A 884 -1.16 -33.46 -7.63
C GLU A 884 -0.14 -34.61 -7.55
N TYR A 885 1.03 -34.36 -6.97
CA TYR A 885 2.05 -35.38 -6.79
C TYR A 885 1.58 -36.48 -5.84
N LEU A 886 0.96 -36.15 -4.71
CA LEU A 886 0.43 -37.13 -3.76
C LEU A 886 -0.72 -37.94 -4.35
N LEU A 887 -1.63 -37.31 -5.10
CA LEU A 887 -2.68 -38.02 -5.84
C LEU A 887 -2.11 -38.95 -6.91
N TYR A 888 -1.03 -38.55 -7.58
CA TYR A 888 -0.34 -39.44 -8.52
C TYR A 888 0.32 -40.62 -7.80
N GLN A 889 0.95 -40.37 -6.66
CA GLN A 889 1.70 -41.37 -5.88
C GLN A 889 0.80 -42.37 -5.14
N SER A 890 -0.43 -41.99 -4.78
CA SER A 890 -1.41 -42.91 -4.18
C SER A 890 -1.72 -44.12 -5.08
N LYS A 891 -1.49 -44.01 -6.39
CA LYS A 891 -1.66 -45.11 -7.36
C LYS A 891 -0.53 -46.15 -7.32
N PHE A 892 0.59 -45.81 -6.68
CA PHE A 892 1.81 -46.63 -6.66
C PHE A 892 2.33 -46.94 -5.25
N ASN A 893 1.73 -46.35 -4.22
CA ASN A 893 2.10 -46.51 -2.81
C ASN A 893 0.90 -47.02 -1.99
N ASP A 894 1.13 -47.44 -0.76
CA ASP A 894 0.11 -48.03 0.12
C ASP A 894 -0.76 -46.99 0.85
N PHE A 895 -1.03 -45.83 0.24
CA PHE A 895 -2.00 -44.82 0.72
C PHE A 895 -2.95 -44.43 -0.42
N THR A 896 -4.18 -44.05 -0.09
CA THR A 896 -5.28 -43.85 -1.06
C THR A 896 -5.50 -42.37 -1.40
N GLU A 897 -6.24 -42.10 -2.48
CA GLU A 897 -6.67 -40.73 -2.82
C GLU A 897 -7.51 -40.10 -1.69
N SER A 898 -8.33 -40.90 -0.99
CA SER A 898 -9.09 -40.46 0.19
C SER A 898 -8.19 -40.06 1.36
N ASP A 899 -7.05 -40.73 1.54
CA ASP A 899 -6.08 -40.36 2.59
C ASP A 899 -5.42 -39.01 2.29
N VAL A 900 -5.16 -38.71 1.01
CA VAL A 900 -4.64 -37.42 0.55
C VAL A 900 -5.68 -36.30 0.70
N ILE A 901 -6.96 -36.57 0.42
CA ILE A 901 -8.04 -35.60 0.61
C ILE A 901 -8.21 -35.26 2.10
N ASN A 902 -8.30 -36.30 2.96
CA ASN A 902 -8.42 -36.10 4.40
C ASN A 902 -7.22 -35.35 5.00
N LEU A 903 -6.02 -35.58 4.46
CA LEU A 903 -4.81 -34.87 4.87
C LEU A 903 -4.94 -33.35 4.65
N PHE A 904 -5.49 -32.92 3.52
CA PHE A 904 -5.67 -31.50 3.21
C PHE A 904 -6.86 -30.87 3.95
N LEU A 905 -7.92 -31.63 4.24
CA LEU A 905 -9.01 -31.18 5.12
C LEU A 905 -8.55 -30.97 6.58
N ASN A 906 -7.62 -31.80 7.05
CA ASN A 906 -7.01 -31.63 8.37
C ASN A 906 -6.06 -30.43 8.41
N LEU A 907 -5.42 -30.08 7.29
CA LEU A 907 -4.56 -28.89 7.20
C LEU A 907 -5.36 -27.61 7.45
N LEU A 908 -6.53 -27.46 6.82
CA LEU A 908 -7.46 -26.34 7.05
C LEU A 908 -7.82 -26.21 8.54
N ASN A 909 -8.21 -27.31 9.18
CA ASN A 909 -8.56 -27.36 10.60
C ASN A 909 -7.44 -26.82 11.52
N VAL A 910 -6.17 -27.02 11.14
CA VAL A 910 -5.00 -26.58 11.91
C VAL A 910 -4.65 -25.13 11.62
N ILE A 911 -4.86 -24.66 10.40
CA ILE A 911 -4.62 -23.27 9.99
C ILE A 911 -5.63 -22.33 10.68
N ASP A 912 -6.90 -22.71 10.76
CA ASP A 912 -7.94 -21.88 11.39
C ASP A 912 -7.86 -21.88 12.93
N ASN A 913 -7.29 -22.92 13.55
CA ASN A 913 -7.12 -23.02 15.01
C ASN A 913 -5.67 -22.75 15.45
N GLN A 914 -5.22 -21.49 15.36
CA GLN A 914 -3.84 -21.02 15.67
C GLN A 914 -3.20 -21.53 16.99
N GLU A 915 -3.94 -22.20 17.89
CA GLU A 915 -3.42 -22.84 19.10
C GLU A 915 -2.65 -24.17 18.90
N LEU A 916 -2.84 -24.91 17.80
CA LEU A 916 -2.19 -26.23 17.62
C LEU A 916 -0.72 -26.15 17.16
N ILE A 917 -0.30 -25.02 16.60
CA ILE A 917 1.08 -24.78 16.12
C ILE A 917 2.08 -24.72 17.30
N LYS A 918 1.60 -24.54 18.54
CA LYS A 918 2.44 -24.51 19.76
C LYS A 918 2.74 -25.89 20.41
N LYS A 919 2.34 -27.03 19.80
CA LYS A 919 2.45 -28.35 20.46
C LYS A 919 3.23 -29.46 19.76
N VAL A 920 4.05 -29.15 18.74
CA VAL A 920 4.87 -30.17 18.06
C VAL A 920 6.36 -29.95 18.36
N GLU A 921 6.82 -30.38 19.54
CA GLU A 921 8.24 -30.65 19.77
C GLU A 921 8.61 -32.03 19.18
N PRO A 922 9.73 -32.19 18.45
CA PRO A 922 10.16 -33.48 17.94
C PRO A 922 10.63 -34.41 19.08
N PRO A 923 10.44 -35.74 18.98
CA PRO A 923 10.96 -36.68 19.96
C PRO A 923 12.50 -36.72 19.91
N PRO A 924 13.18 -36.91 21.05
CA PRO A 924 14.64 -36.98 21.10
C PRO A 924 15.14 -38.23 20.36
N PRO A 925 16.29 -38.16 19.67
CA PRO A 925 16.83 -39.30 18.93
C PRO A 925 17.19 -40.44 19.89
N PRO A 926 17.03 -41.72 19.47
CA PRO A 926 17.28 -42.87 20.33
C PRO A 926 18.76 -43.01 20.70
N ALA A 927 18.99 -43.38 21.95
CA ALA A 927 20.31 -43.55 22.54
C ALA A 927 21.15 -44.61 21.81
N GLU A 928 22.14 -44.17 21.02
CA GLU A 928 23.21 -45.05 20.54
C GLU A 928 24.36 -45.16 21.53
N LYS A 929 24.76 -46.41 21.75
CA LYS A 929 25.76 -46.89 22.70
C LYS A 929 27.15 -46.31 22.44
N GLU A 930 27.85 -46.00 23.54
CA GLU A 930 29.28 -45.76 23.59
C GLU A 930 30.09 -46.78 22.74
N ARG A 931 30.88 -46.27 21.80
CA ARG A 931 32.12 -46.93 21.36
C ARG A 931 33.31 -46.02 21.63
N LYS A 932 34.15 -46.47 22.56
CA LYS A 932 35.46 -45.89 22.91
C LYS A 932 36.49 -46.04 21.78
N GLY A 933 37.26 -44.97 21.57
CA GLY A 933 38.56 -44.94 20.87
C GLY A 933 38.46 -44.53 19.39
N SER A 934 39.09 -43.45 18.92
CA SER A 934 40.43 -42.94 19.25
C SER A 934 40.51 -41.42 19.12
N GLY A 935 40.83 -40.76 20.23
CA GLY A 935 41.35 -39.40 20.22
C GLY A 935 42.80 -39.42 19.76
N LEU A 936 43.07 -38.92 18.55
CA LEU A 936 44.39 -38.41 18.16
C LEU A 936 44.40 -37.59 16.85
N VAL A 937 43.30 -37.57 16.08
CA VAL A 937 43.27 -36.86 14.78
C VAL A 937 42.75 -35.41 14.88
N TYR A 938 41.89 -35.09 15.84
CA TYR A 938 41.37 -33.72 16.01
C TYR A 938 42.23 -32.80 16.91
N TRP A 939 43.30 -33.34 17.51
CA TRP A 939 44.28 -32.52 18.26
C TRP A 939 45.41 -31.98 17.35
N LEU A 940 45.57 -32.52 16.14
CA LEU A 940 46.63 -32.11 15.20
C LEU A 940 46.23 -30.96 14.25
N ILE A 941 44.94 -30.63 14.15
CA ILE A 941 44.46 -29.51 13.32
C ILE A 941 44.41 -28.21 14.15
N GLY A 942 44.09 -28.29 15.45
CA GLY A 942 44.06 -27.14 16.35
C GLY A 942 45.44 -26.58 16.73
N ALA A 943 46.47 -27.44 16.83
CA ALA A 943 47.83 -26.99 17.18
C ALA A 943 48.57 -26.31 16.00
N GLY A 944 48.17 -26.59 14.76
CA GLY A 944 48.78 -25.99 13.56
C GLY A 944 48.43 -24.51 13.38
N LEU A 945 47.19 -24.13 13.67
CA LEU A 945 46.72 -22.75 13.51
C LEU A 945 47.28 -21.80 14.58
N LEU A 946 47.50 -22.31 15.81
CA LEU A 946 48.06 -21.51 16.90
C LEU A 946 49.57 -21.28 16.74
N ILE A 947 50.30 -22.23 16.13
CA ILE A 947 51.73 -22.07 15.79
C ILE A 947 51.90 -21.11 14.60
N ILE A 948 51.01 -21.13 13.61
CA ILE A 948 51.03 -20.17 12.50
C ILE A 948 50.72 -18.75 13.01
N PHE A 949 49.76 -18.59 13.92
CA PHE A 949 49.42 -17.31 14.53
C PHE A 949 50.57 -16.74 15.39
N LEU A 950 51.27 -17.60 16.15
CA LEU A 950 52.44 -17.19 16.93
C LEU A 950 53.68 -16.89 16.06
N ILE A 951 53.86 -17.58 14.92
CA ILE A 951 54.93 -17.28 13.95
C ILE A 951 54.66 -15.93 13.25
N ILE A 952 53.40 -15.58 12.98
CA ILE A 952 52.99 -14.30 12.40
C ILE A 952 53.21 -13.15 13.40
N LEU A 953 52.87 -13.34 14.68
CA LEU A 953 53.14 -12.36 15.75
C LEU A 953 54.63 -12.21 16.04
N TRP A 954 55.41 -13.30 15.96
CA TRP A 954 56.86 -13.25 16.15
C TRP A 954 57.59 -12.57 14.97
N ARG A 955 57.13 -12.75 13.72
CA ARG A 955 57.64 -12.01 12.54
C ARG A 955 57.31 -10.52 12.60
N ARG A 956 56.07 -10.15 12.96
CA ARG A 956 55.67 -8.73 13.12
C ARG A 956 56.45 -8.00 14.23
N LYS A 957 56.89 -8.72 15.27
CA LYS A 957 57.75 -8.14 16.32
C LYS A 957 59.19 -7.99 15.86
N LYS A 958 59.72 -8.93 15.07
CA LYS A 958 61.09 -8.89 14.53
C LYS A 958 61.27 -7.83 13.44
N ASP A 959 60.23 -7.54 12.66
CA ASP A 959 60.26 -6.48 11.63
C ASP A 959 60.22 -5.07 12.28
N LYS A 960 59.50 -4.90 13.40
CA LYS A 960 59.53 -3.66 14.22
C LYS A 960 60.89 -3.42 14.88
N ASP A 961 61.54 -4.46 15.38
CA ASP A 961 62.86 -4.36 16.02
C ASP A 961 64.02 -4.16 14.98
N GLN A 962 63.77 -4.42 13.69
CA GLN A 962 64.71 -4.12 12.60
C GLN A 962 64.54 -2.70 12.01
N GLU A 963 63.34 -2.11 12.04
CA GLU A 963 63.13 -0.70 11.66
C GLU A 963 63.67 0.29 12.72
N GLU A 964 63.64 -0.05 14.01
CA GLU A 964 64.26 0.78 15.07
C GLU A 964 65.80 0.74 15.08
N ASN A 965 66.42 -0.28 14.46
CA ASN A 965 67.90 -0.36 14.33
C ASN A 965 68.44 0.24 13.01
N LEU A 966 67.58 0.74 12.12
CA LEU A 966 67.97 1.41 10.86
C LEU A 966 67.75 2.93 10.88
N SER A 967 67.16 3.51 11.94
CA SER A 967 67.06 4.97 12.14
C SER A 967 68.11 5.56 13.10
N SER A 968 69.09 4.75 13.53
CA SER A 968 70.27 5.19 14.31
C SER A 968 71.59 5.10 13.55
N ALA A 969 71.53 4.95 12.22
CA ALA A 969 72.69 5.04 11.33
C ALA A 969 72.33 5.71 9.99
N GLU A 970 71.87 6.97 10.04
CA GLU A 970 72.13 8.05 9.07
C GLU A 970 71.79 9.42 9.67
#